data_AF-R7VM54-F1
#
_entry.id   AF-R7VM54-F1
#
_cell.length_a   1.000
_cell.length_b   1.000
_cell.length_c   1.000
_cell.angle_alpha   90.00
_cell.angle_beta   90.00
_cell.angle_gamma   90.00
#
_symmetry.space_group_name_H-M   'P 1'
#
loop_
_entity.id
_entity.type
_entity.pdbx_description
1 polymer ?
#
loop_
_entity_poly.entity_id
_entity_poly.type
_entity_poly.pdbx_seq_one_letter_code
_entity_poly.pdbx_strand_id
1 'polypeptide(L)'
;MAKCASLLSALLTACSTEAEADILKCLQRELTAASLPGGAVYDSSGDGSLPRISNVFQEQTQFQSFVCYVFTRRFGWSENMAMKKRKDASESVKVTINDCTDDFIVWLLQEELSELVLNGLTYTIQQANCQPVVRHQSVIHLMDWVITASNSEISPHLLNAVICAVLLALTDVWSAIRNTCVSRLNRLMDLFSLDQLREFFEHLVQICNDSERSWQAKEGAIAGINAVIRRFQWVTVLPPSSWQGIQEAATDRSELHSQPEYFLRFGATEELTSLPCFITEFMQHDIFLLLSHPQLSIRENSIKAFSSYITRADFKEALTSLKSVVHQLQEGTLESDHVVWVPSTEEEQEGAGRFMDAYKAEGFLGVCVNLVKHIAPCYLLPDWPMYFSTFSAYLKHPASTVRQSTSTIFKFIVAKGSSSPSILRLVLQGLSSGWNPDEAYLEQQTLTASTLEQLSGSFSMQATPSSYGTLSQRCICESCSLPVQRSAASGCCESWQWREGRLLAYELLCQFLIKNHWLYTFGSSSEFSSCNQAISPRGKKGLLTSSANEADLTHNRRNRSCSGSSQHAAVCSSVSSDMKQRTNRLSHHGSQNEAESRKRCNSYSSKTSPLAIPGVPNVNFGGNKFSSSAGAAEISSQTNRGTHSRLATMSDYSASPPLQALMRHYSYYKDGNTTQKSASQPQLSSDTMSLLLHTLALEQQQPETELPSDLAQVAAAWISDLRLKSFSQILPLILRQTVESLADCRWEVRRMGQQLFPCLVEVFLWFDVRLLQDLWKRICGESSLMTYAACWSLQISLQLAANLQGNISSSMASERDQLRMKQILLTLNASLAPLLQHLITIIARDDCDKLSIVAMHGLILAHTHFMPSSSSSPNSVHSQLSTLFSQWLRIGRAAHSADFPSHLSFSPSSSPNESLFSHFSAPSGEATAASQMAALQVEKQLLTAVLGSMPAHLKVTPLVLAARILPLLVSYLRYYCEMDNMVKALLECVHVVVAQRLLPSASEDQEERAAIEAACRSALCQFSLLVKSKNVDVGTMRQSLDMCCLLLVSLPAPSACPAGCIQTLLTAISHRAAQIGQCPVTVRDKRDPAVLAANHVTVFDASADLNDGMDSEEDDEAMEAAESVLKKSALNLMNLSAGSLRRDDASCKLDEEELGGVGGGSDWDDSDHDWSSDEDAAEDSSAVRRVFSEFLTAFKSRAESRNTSFFNDQLQLLKPAEQKEISLLLTLK
;
A
#
# COMPACT_ATOMS: atom_id res chain seq x y z
N MET A 1 37.75 21.94 -46.01
CA MET A 1 38.07 23.10 -45.14
C MET A 1 37.24 24.32 -45.55
N ALA A 2 37.72 25.25 -46.39
CA ALA A 2 36.96 26.47 -46.76
C ALA A 2 35.55 26.21 -47.34
N LYS A 3 35.39 25.15 -48.14
CA LYS A 3 34.08 24.69 -48.65
C LYS A 3 33.16 24.14 -47.53
N CYS A 4 33.72 23.52 -46.50
CA CYS A 4 32.98 23.06 -45.32
C CYS A 4 32.47 24.26 -44.51
N ALA A 5 33.31 25.29 -44.27
CA ALA A 5 32.89 26.53 -43.61
C ALA A 5 31.77 27.26 -44.39
N SER A 6 31.86 27.28 -45.73
CA SER A 6 30.78 27.79 -46.59
C SER A 6 29.48 26.99 -46.44
N LEU A 7 29.55 25.65 -46.43
CA LEU A 7 28.39 24.79 -46.20
C LEU A 7 27.80 24.92 -44.78
N LEU A 8 28.63 25.14 -43.76
CA LEU A 8 28.20 25.40 -42.39
C LEU A 8 27.44 26.74 -42.27
N SER A 9 27.95 27.80 -42.90
CA SER A 9 27.26 29.09 -42.99
C SER A 9 25.93 28.98 -43.77
N ALA A 10 25.90 28.20 -44.86
CA ALA A 10 24.69 27.89 -45.60
C ALA A 10 23.68 27.06 -44.78
N LEU A 11 24.14 26.13 -43.94
CA LEU A 11 23.29 25.32 -43.06
C LEU A 11 22.57 26.18 -42.01
N LEU A 12 23.32 27.07 -41.36
CA LEU A 12 22.79 28.01 -40.36
C LEU A 12 21.86 29.08 -40.96
N THR A 13 21.83 29.23 -42.28
CA THR A 13 20.96 30.17 -43.02
C THR A 13 19.93 29.48 -43.92
N ALA A 14 19.77 28.16 -43.81
CA ALA A 14 18.88 27.36 -44.64
C ALA A 14 17.39 27.73 -44.42
N CYS A 15 16.68 28.00 -45.51
CA CYS A 15 15.28 28.47 -45.46
C CYS A 15 14.23 27.35 -45.54
N SER A 16 14.61 26.10 -45.87
CA SER A 16 13.71 24.95 -45.92
C SER A 16 14.40 23.65 -45.50
N THR A 17 13.61 22.67 -45.09
CA THR A 17 14.06 21.35 -44.61
C THR A 17 14.75 20.52 -45.69
N GLU A 18 14.41 20.72 -46.95
CA GLU A 18 15.03 20.06 -48.10
C GLU A 18 16.43 20.62 -48.31
N ALA A 19 16.59 21.95 -48.20
CA ALA A 19 17.89 22.60 -48.25
C ALA A 19 18.78 22.22 -47.06
N GLU A 20 18.23 22.16 -45.84
CA GLU A 20 18.93 21.63 -44.65
C GLU A 20 19.47 20.21 -44.94
N ALA A 21 18.62 19.30 -45.44
CA ALA A 21 18.95 17.92 -45.75
C ALA A 21 20.03 17.77 -46.83
N ASP A 22 19.94 18.52 -47.93
CA ASP A 22 20.94 18.48 -49.02
C ASP A 22 22.27 19.11 -48.59
N ILE A 23 22.24 20.17 -47.77
CA ILE A 23 23.45 20.79 -47.20
C ILE A 23 24.12 19.84 -46.21
N LEU A 24 23.38 19.17 -45.32
CA LEU A 24 23.91 18.15 -44.40
C LEU A 24 24.57 17.00 -45.17
N LYS A 25 23.86 16.43 -46.17
CA LYS A 25 24.41 15.41 -47.07
C LYS A 25 25.64 15.88 -47.85
N CYS A 26 25.74 17.16 -48.18
CA CYS A 26 26.92 17.74 -48.82
C CYS A 26 28.09 17.86 -47.83
N LEU A 27 27.84 18.45 -46.66
CA LEU A 27 28.83 18.65 -45.60
C LEU A 27 29.45 17.31 -45.15
N GLN A 28 28.62 16.28 -44.93
CA GLN A 28 29.07 14.93 -44.59
C GLN A 28 30.02 14.37 -45.66
N ARG A 29 29.61 14.39 -46.94
CA ARG A 29 30.45 13.93 -48.07
C ARG A 29 31.77 14.69 -48.18
N GLU A 30 31.76 16.01 -47.98
CA GLU A 30 32.98 16.82 -48.03
C GLU A 30 33.92 16.57 -46.84
N LEU A 31 33.39 16.18 -45.67
CA LEU A 31 34.18 15.80 -44.52
C LEU A 31 34.79 14.39 -44.70
N THR A 32 34.02 13.39 -45.13
CA THR A 32 34.55 12.06 -45.48
C THR A 32 35.55 12.12 -46.65
N ALA A 33 35.36 13.03 -47.61
CA ALA A 33 36.34 13.26 -48.65
C ALA A 33 37.61 13.98 -48.16
N ALA A 34 37.55 14.70 -47.03
CA ALA A 34 38.67 15.42 -46.44
C ALA A 34 39.52 14.59 -45.47
N SER A 35 39.01 13.46 -44.96
CA SER A 35 39.83 12.50 -44.18
C SER A 35 40.65 11.54 -45.04
N LEU A 36 40.35 11.39 -46.34
CA LEU A 36 41.15 10.60 -47.28
C LEU A 36 42.52 11.27 -47.55
N PRO A 37 43.66 10.69 -47.13
CA PRO A 37 44.98 11.27 -47.38
C PRO A 37 45.34 11.23 -48.86
N GLY A 38 45.98 12.30 -49.36
CA GLY A 38 46.19 12.49 -50.79
C GLY A 38 47.04 11.42 -51.48
N GLY A 39 46.39 10.57 -52.28
CA GLY A 39 47.00 9.84 -53.40
C GLY A 39 47.87 8.61 -53.06
N ALA A 40 48.00 8.22 -51.79
CA ALA A 40 48.67 6.97 -51.41
C ALA A 40 47.75 5.77 -51.68
N VAL A 41 48.30 4.71 -52.29
CA VAL A 41 47.53 3.53 -52.71
C VAL A 41 47.36 2.55 -51.55
N TYR A 42 46.10 2.32 -51.16
CA TYR A 42 45.57 1.17 -50.41
C TYR A 42 46.51 0.42 -49.45
N ASP A 43 46.24 0.59 -48.15
CA ASP A 43 46.03 -0.59 -47.31
C ASP A 43 44.55 -0.63 -46.88
N SER A 44 44.01 -1.81 -46.63
CA SER A 44 42.56 -2.09 -46.76
C SER A 44 41.77 -2.19 -45.44
N SER A 45 42.39 -1.89 -44.30
CA SER A 45 41.71 -1.64 -43.02
C SER A 45 41.02 -0.26 -43.06
N GLY A 46 39.97 -0.15 -43.87
CA GLY A 46 39.26 1.10 -44.16
C GLY A 46 38.37 1.57 -43.00
N ASP A 47 38.98 2.04 -41.92
CA ASP A 47 38.25 2.71 -40.83
C ASP A 47 37.94 4.16 -41.25
N GLY A 48 36.68 4.39 -41.62
CA GLY A 48 36.19 5.58 -42.33
C GLY A 48 36.07 6.85 -41.48
N SER A 49 37.00 7.04 -40.53
CA SER A 49 37.05 8.17 -39.61
C SER A 49 36.92 9.53 -40.31
N LEU A 50 36.19 10.45 -39.67
CA LEU A 50 36.03 11.83 -40.09
C LEU A 50 37.26 12.66 -39.64
N PRO A 51 37.58 13.78 -40.33
CA PRO A 51 38.74 14.59 -39.96
C PRO A 51 38.52 15.24 -38.58
N ARG A 52 39.57 15.33 -37.75
CA ARG A 52 39.45 15.93 -36.39
C ARG A 52 38.77 17.30 -36.41
N ILE A 53 37.85 17.53 -35.49
CA ILE A 53 37.03 18.76 -35.40
C ILE A 53 37.89 20.04 -35.37
N SER A 54 39.03 20.01 -34.67
CA SER A 54 39.98 21.13 -34.58
C SER A 54 40.63 21.53 -35.91
N ASN A 55 40.64 20.64 -36.92
CA ASN A 55 41.05 21.00 -38.28
C ASN A 55 39.91 21.69 -39.05
N VAL A 56 38.66 21.29 -38.80
CA VAL A 56 37.47 21.72 -39.54
C VAL A 56 37.03 23.13 -39.14
N PHE A 57 37.03 23.41 -37.84
CA PHE A 57 36.55 24.68 -37.27
C PHE A 57 37.72 25.52 -36.75
N GLN A 58 37.91 26.70 -37.33
CA GLN A 58 38.96 27.66 -36.91
C GLN A 58 38.46 28.67 -35.86
N GLU A 59 37.14 28.77 -35.65
CA GLU A 59 36.51 29.68 -34.71
C GLU A 59 35.55 28.92 -33.79
N GLN A 60 35.72 29.08 -32.46
CA GLN A 60 34.88 28.45 -31.43
C GLN A 60 33.39 28.75 -31.61
N THR A 61 33.05 29.98 -32.04
CA THR A 61 31.68 30.46 -32.27
C THR A 61 30.98 29.75 -33.42
N GLN A 62 31.69 29.44 -34.51
CA GLN A 62 31.17 28.67 -35.64
C GLN A 62 30.89 27.22 -35.21
N PHE A 63 31.79 26.64 -34.42
CA PHE A 63 31.62 25.29 -33.87
C PHE A 63 30.46 25.21 -32.87
N GLN A 64 30.38 26.14 -31.92
CA GLN A 64 29.28 26.29 -30.97
C GLN A 64 27.92 26.39 -31.69
N SER A 65 27.84 27.19 -32.75
CA SER A 65 26.63 27.32 -33.57
C SER A 65 26.27 26.01 -34.27
N PHE A 66 27.26 25.25 -34.75
CA PHE A 66 27.06 23.94 -35.38
C PHE A 66 26.59 22.87 -34.40
N VAL A 67 27.23 22.69 -33.24
CA VAL A 67 26.80 21.71 -32.23
C VAL A 67 25.39 22.04 -31.74
N CYS A 68 25.13 23.33 -31.48
CA CYS A 68 23.81 23.80 -31.09
C CYS A 68 22.76 23.48 -32.15
N TYR A 69 23.07 23.69 -33.43
CA TYR A 69 22.20 23.30 -34.54
C TYR A 69 21.95 21.78 -34.54
N VAL A 70 23.00 20.94 -34.49
CA VAL A 70 22.89 19.47 -34.58
C VAL A 70 21.95 18.92 -33.50
N PHE A 71 22.17 19.27 -32.23
CA PHE A 71 21.34 18.80 -31.12
C PHE A 71 19.92 19.37 -31.16
N THR A 72 19.77 20.67 -31.41
CA THR A 72 18.45 21.31 -31.55
C THR A 72 17.64 20.66 -32.67
N ARG A 73 18.30 20.35 -33.79
CA ARG A 73 17.66 19.77 -34.98
C ARG A 73 17.26 18.32 -34.76
N ARG A 74 18.09 17.53 -34.05
CA ARG A 74 17.89 16.10 -33.82
C ARG A 74 16.89 15.77 -32.71
N PHE A 75 16.86 16.56 -31.65
CA PHE A 75 16.04 16.28 -30.47
C PHE A 75 14.82 17.21 -30.33
N GLY A 76 14.91 18.46 -30.78
CA GLY A 76 13.85 19.46 -30.63
C GLY A 76 12.67 19.34 -31.60
N TRP A 77 12.49 18.22 -32.31
CA TRP A 77 11.40 18.07 -33.29
C TRP A 77 10.01 18.23 -32.67
N SER A 78 9.76 17.61 -31.52
CA SER A 78 8.48 17.70 -30.79
C SER A 78 8.21 19.13 -30.31
N GLU A 79 9.22 19.77 -29.73
CA GLU A 79 9.13 21.11 -29.14
C GLU A 79 8.90 22.20 -30.20
N ASN A 80 9.55 22.08 -31.37
CA ASN A 80 9.38 23.04 -32.46
C ASN A 80 8.00 22.96 -33.16
N MET A 81 7.35 21.78 -33.16
CA MET A 81 6.01 21.63 -33.74
C MET A 81 4.93 22.40 -32.97
N ALA A 82 5.08 22.57 -31.66
CA ALA A 82 4.15 23.36 -30.85
C ALA A 82 4.20 24.87 -31.17
N MET A 83 5.37 25.38 -31.58
CA MET A 83 5.63 26.82 -31.70
C MET A 83 5.28 27.42 -33.07
N LYS A 84 5.31 26.65 -34.17
CA LYS A 84 5.04 27.17 -35.53
C LYS A 84 4.34 26.14 -36.41
N LYS A 85 3.23 26.54 -37.04
CA LYS A 85 2.60 25.88 -38.20
C LYS A 85 3.48 25.96 -39.47
N ARG A 86 4.73 25.48 -39.38
CA ARG A 86 5.53 25.16 -40.58
C ARG A 86 4.84 24.01 -41.30
N LYS A 87 4.72 24.12 -42.62
CA LYS A 87 4.13 23.09 -43.47
C LYS A 87 4.96 21.81 -43.31
N ASP A 88 4.33 20.68 -43.02
CA ASP A 88 5.04 19.46 -42.62
C ASP A 88 6.10 19.06 -43.65
N ALA A 89 7.34 18.96 -43.19
CA ALA A 89 8.42 18.38 -43.96
C ALA A 89 8.08 16.91 -44.24
N SER A 90 8.40 16.40 -45.43
CA SER A 90 8.17 14.98 -45.73
C SER A 90 8.94 14.12 -44.73
N GLU A 91 8.33 13.07 -44.19
CA GLU A 91 8.94 12.22 -43.16
C GLU A 91 10.28 11.63 -43.62
N SER A 92 10.48 11.43 -44.93
CA SER A 92 11.76 11.03 -45.55
C SER A 92 12.88 12.08 -45.44
N VAL A 93 12.52 13.37 -45.43
CA VAL A 93 13.44 14.49 -45.19
C VAL A 93 13.79 14.59 -43.70
N LYS A 94 12.80 14.38 -42.82
CA LYS A 94 13.00 14.30 -41.36
C LYS A 94 13.91 13.14 -40.96
N VAL A 95 13.70 11.94 -41.51
CA VAL A 95 14.60 10.79 -41.36
C VAL A 95 16.01 11.13 -41.89
N THR A 96 16.12 11.63 -43.12
CA THR A 96 17.41 12.08 -43.70
C THR A 96 18.18 13.04 -42.79
N ILE A 97 17.51 14.04 -42.22
CA ILE A 97 18.15 15.02 -41.33
C ILE A 97 18.64 14.31 -40.06
N ASN A 98 17.79 13.46 -39.47
CA ASN A 98 18.14 12.71 -38.26
C ASN A 98 19.37 11.82 -38.48
N ASP A 99 19.38 11.02 -39.56
CA ASP A 99 20.50 10.14 -39.91
C ASP A 99 21.82 10.94 -39.97
N CYS A 100 21.85 12.03 -40.75
CA CYS A 100 23.04 12.88 -40.85
C CYS A 100 23.42 13.56 -39.52
N THR A 101 22.46 13.96 -38.68
CA THR A 101 22.78 14.52 -37.36
C THR A 101 23.24 13.48 -36.34
N ASP A 102 22.78 12.24 -36.42
CA ASP A 102 23.27 11.14 -35.57
C ASP A 102 24.70 10.77 -35.98
N ASP A 103 25.03 10.76 -37.28
CA ASP A 103 26.41 10.62 -37.75
C ASP A 103 27.32 11.76 -37.21
N PHE A 104 26.82 13.01 -37.15
CA PHE A 104 27.57 14.12 -36.56
C PHE A 104 27.67 14.06 -35.04
N ILE A 105 26.68 13.49 -34.34
CA ILE A 105 26.78 13.21 -32.90
C ILE A 105 27.82 12.12 -32.65
N VAL A 106 27.81 11.02 -33.41
CA VAL A 106 28.84 9.97 -33.31
C VAL A 106 30.24 10.53 -33.55
N TRP A 107 30.43 11.43 -34.52
CA TRP A 107 31.69 12.13 -34.75
C TRP A 107 32.12 12.99 -33.56
N LEU A 108 31.21 13.79 -32.98
CA LEU A 108 31.47 14.61 -31.79
C LEU A 108 31.91 13.76 -30.58
N LEU A 109 31.32 12.58 -30.42
CA LEU A 109 31.63 11.64 -29.32
C LEU A 109 32.92 10.84 -29.55
N GLN A 110 33.51 10.89 -30.74
CA GLN A 110 34.77 10.22 -31.10
C GLN A 110 36.03 11.11 -30.92
N GLU A 111 35.86 12.41 -30.69
CA GLU A 111 37.00 13.30 -30.40
C GLU A 111 37.58 13.06 -28.99
N GLU A 112 38.89 13.27 -28.87
CA GLU A 112 39.60 13.34 -27.59
C GLU A 112 39.03 14.48 -26.71
N LEU A 113 39.05 14.28 -25.39
CA LEU A 113 38.56 15.28 -24.42
C LEU A 113 39.25 16.62 -24.66
N SER A 114 38.46 17.63 -25.04
CA SER A 114 38.99 18.92 -25.51
C SER A 114 38.05 20.07 -25.19
N GLU A 115 38.65 21.23 -24.89
CA GLU A 115 37.94 22.46 -24.53
C GLU A 115 36.97 22.91 -25.64
N LEU A 116 37.36 22.72 -26.90
CA LEU A 116 36.55 23.01 -28.09
C LEU A 116 35.18 22.32 -28.04
N VAL A 117 35.17 21.01 -27.77
CA VAL A 117 33.95 20.17 -27.71
C VAL A 117 33.16 20.44 -26.42
N LEU A 118 33.82 20.57 -25.27
CA LEU A 118 33.20 20.98 -24.00
C LEU A 118 32.45 22.31 -24.14
N ASN A 119 33.10 23.33 -24.70
CA ASN A 119 32.51 24.66 -24.92
C ASN A 119 31.40 24.65 -25.99
N GLY A 120 31.39 23.69 -26.92
CA GLY A 120 30.33 23.48 -27.90
C GLY A 120 29.05 22.89 -27.30
N LEU A 121 29.20 21.82 -26.52
CA LEU A 121 28.09 21.16 -25.83
C LEU A 121 27.52 22.03 -24.69
N THR A 122 28.39 22.70 -23.92
CA THR A 122 27.96 23.65 -22.86
C THR A 122 27.15 24.81 -23.45
N TYR A 123 27.61 25.42 -24.55
CA TYR A 123 26.87 26.44 -25.26
C TYR A 123 25.51 25.93 -25.76
N THR A 124 25.45 24.70 -26.27
CA THR A 124 24.20 24.06 -26.72
C THR A 124 23.18 23.98 -25.59
N ILE A 125 23.60 23.56 -24.39
CA ILE A 125 22.73 23.55 -23.19
C ILE A 125 22.28 24.98 -22.84
N GLN A 126 23.19 25.96 -22.87
CA GLN A 126 22.88 27.38 -22.58
C GLN A 126 21.96 28.08 -23.59
N GLN A 127 21.92 27.65 -24.86
CA GLN A 127 21.02 28.24 -25.87
C GLN A 127 19.64 27.56 -25.89
N ALA A 128 19.57 26.26 -25.60
CA ALA A 128 18.33 25.49 -25.62
C ALA A 128 17.41 25.72 -24.40
N ASN A 129 17.33 26.96 -23.88
CA ASN A 129 16.59 27.31 -22.65
C ASN A 129 15.10 26.91 -22.70
N CYS A 130 14.45 27.07 -23.86
CA CYS A 130 13.04 26.69 -24.06
C CYS A 130 12.85 25.24 -24.57
N GLN A 131 13.91 24.43 -24.57
CA GLN A 131 13.95 23.09 -25.16
C GLN A 131 14.54 22.07 -24.18
N PRO A 132 13.80 21.68 -23.12
CA PRO A 132 14.27 20.73 -22.12
C PRO A 132 14.68 19.37 -22.71
N VAL A 133 14.07 18.88 -23.79
CA VAL A 133 14.46 17.61 -24.43
C VAL A 133 15.84 17.76 -25.07
N VAL A 134 16.11 18.87 -25.76
CA VAL A 134 17.44 19.16 -26.34
C VAL A 134 18.50 19.23 -25.24
N ARG A 135 18.26 19.99 -24.16
CA ARG A 135 19.22 20.08 -23.04
C ARG A 135 19.44 18.74 -22.36
N HIS A 136 18.39 17.96 -22.11
CA HIS A 136 18.48 16.64 -21.49
C HIS A 136 19.39 15.69 -22.28
N GLN A 137 19.21 15.64 -23.60
CA GLN A 137 20.05 14.82 -24.48
C GLN A 137 21.47 15.38 -24.61
N SER A 138 21.65 16.71 -24.66
CA SER A 138 22.98 17.33 -24.62
C SER A 138 23.74 17.01 -23.33
N VAL A 139 23.08 16.98 -22.17
CA VAL A 139 23.67 16.58 -20.89
C VAL A 139 24.03 15.10 -20.87
N ILE A 140 23.16 14.21 -21.38
CA ILE A 140 23.46 12.77 -21.53
C ILE A 140 24.74 12.59 -22.35
N HIS A 141 24.76 13.15 -23.56
CA HIS A 141 25.88 13.00 -24.49
C HIS A 141 27.17 13.66 -23.98
N LEU A 142 27.11 14.81 -23.30
CA LEU A 142 28.28 15.43 -22.67
C LEU A 142 28.84 14.55 -21.55
N MET A 143 27.99 14.11 -20.61
CA MET A 143 28.45 13.34 -19.45
C MET A 143 29.02 11.98 -19.88
N ASP A 144 28.34 11.27 -20.79
CA ASP A 144 28.81 9.98 -21.29
C ASP A 144 30.11 10.13 -22.12
N TRP A 145 30.25 11.20 -22.92
CA TRP A 145 31.49 11.48 -23.65
C TRP A 145 32.68 11.79 -22.73
N VAL A 146 32.52 12.66 -21.73
CA VAL A 146 33.61 12.98 -20.80
C VAL A 146 34.06 11.71 -20.06
N ILE A 147 33.13 10.80 -19.73
CA ILE A 147 33.46 9.50 -19.12
C ILE A 147 34.22 8.58 -20.10
N THR A 148 33.86 8.52 -21.39
CA THR A 148 34.52 7.61 -22.35
C THR A 148 35.78 8.16 -23.01
N ALA A 149 35.93 9.48 -23.13
CA ALA A 149 37.10 10.13 -23.73
C ALA A 149 38.27 10.33 -22.75
N SER A 150 37.99 10.25 -21.44
CA SER A 150 38.99 10.35 -20.38
C SER A 150 39.58 8.98 -20.05
N ASN A 151 40.78 8.69 -20.55
CA ASN A 151 41.50 7.45 -20.23
C ASN A 151 42.18 7.46 -18.84
N SER A 152 42.10 8.58 -18.12
CA SER A 152 42.81 8.86 -16.86
C SER A 152 42.13 10.03 -16.12
N GLU A 153 42.75 10.48 -15.02
CA GLU A 153 42.44 11.76 -14.36
C GLU A 153 42.27 12.90 -15.39
N ILE A 154 41.28 13.76 -15.18
CA ILE A 154 41.03 14.93 -16.04
C ILE A 154 42.17 15.93 -15.88
N SER A 155 42.74 16.40 -16.99
CA SER A 155 43.83 17.36 -16.95
C SER A 155 43.36 18.73 -16.40
N PRO A 156 44.10 19.39 -15.49
CA PRO A 156 43.65 20.62 -14.83
C PRO A 156 43.22 21.77 -15.75
N HIS A 157 43.75 21.87 -16.97
CA HIS A 157 43.35 22.90 -17.94
C HIS A 157 41.94 22.68 -18.54
N LEU A 158 41.37 21.48 -18.42
CA LEU A 158 40.00 21.16 -18.85
C LEU A 158 39.02 21.06 -17.68
N LEU A 159 39.52 20.92 -16.44
CA LEU A 159 38.72 20.70 -15.24
C LEU A 159 37.62 21.77 -15.06
N ASN A 160 37.98 23.06 -15.10
CA ASN A 160 37.02 24.16 -14.98
C ASN A 160 35.91 24.11 -16.06
N ALA A 161 36.24 23.71 -17.30
CA ALA A 161 35.24 23.58 -18.37
C ALA A 161 34.29 22.39 -18.13
N VAL A 162 34.81 21.26 -17.62
CA VAL A 162 33.99 20.11 -17.18
C VAL A 162 33.10 20.49 -15.99
N ILE A 163 33.66 21.14 -14.97
CA ILE A 163 32.93 21.65 -13.80
C ILE A 163 31.80 22.59 -14.24
N CYS A 164 32.08 23.60 -15.08
CA CYS A 164 31.07 24.52 -15.59
C CYS A 164 29.92 23.80 -16.32
N ALA A 165 30.21 22.78 -17.13
CA ALA A 165 29.20 21.98 -17.82
C ALA A 165 28.35 21.13 -16.86
N VAL A 166 28.98 20.50 -15.86
CA VAL A 166 28.30 19.70 -14.83
C VAL A 166 27.42 20.59 -13.95
N LEU A 167 27.92 21.75 -13.50
CA LEU A 167 27.16 22.69 -12.68
C LEU A 167 25.96 23.25 -13.44
N LEU A 168 26.10 23.53 -14.75
CA LEU A 168 24.98 23.94 -15.61
C LEU A 168 23.88 22.87 -15.68
N ALA A 169 24.27 21.59 -15.76
CA ALA A 169 23.33 20.46 -15.79
C ALA A 169 22.68 20.17 -14.42
N LEU A 170 23.46 20.28 -13.33
CA LEU A 170 22.96 20.16 -11.96
C LEU A 170 22.03 21.31 -11.58
N THR A 171 22.25 22.52 -12.10
CA THR A 171 21.45 23.71 -11.76
C THR A 171 20.30 24.00 -12.74
N ASP A 172 20.06 23.12 -13.73
CA ASP A 172 18.92 23.23 -14.66
C ASP A 172 17.59 23.28 -13.90
N VAL A 173 16.63 24.09 -14.37
CA VAL A 173 15.31 24.22 -13.76
C VAL A 173 14.47 22.94 -13.84
N TRP A 174 14.75 22.01 -14.76
CA TRP A 174 14.06 20.73 -14.92
C TRP A 174 14.71 19.60 -14.10
N SER A 175 13.95 19.02 -13.17
CA SER A 175 14.43 17.94 -12.27
C SER A 175 14.93 16.70 -13.01
N ALA A 176 14.32 16.35 -14.15
CA ALA A 176 14.78 15.25 -15.00
C ALA A 176 16.23 15.43 -15.47
N ILE A 177 16.65 16.67 -15.78
CA ILE A 177 18.01 16.99 -16.22
C ILE A 177 18.97 16.91 -15.03
N ARG A 178 18.59 17.51 -13.87
CA ARG A 178 19.36 17.42 -12.62
C ARG A 178 19.63 15.97 -12.23
N ASN A 179 18.59 15.14 -12.16
CA ASN A 179 18.68 13.73 -11.79
C ASN A 179 19.52 12.91 -12.79
N THR A 180 19.43 13.22 -14.10
CA THR A 180 20.21 12.56 -15.15
C THR A 180 21.71 12.91 -15.09
N CYS A 181 22.05 14.11 -14.61
CA CYS A 181 23.42 14.49 -14.32
C CYS A 181 23.93 13.78 -13.05
N VAL A 182 23.16 13.83 -11.96
CA VAL A 182 23.52 13.18 -10.66
C VAL A 182 23.77 11.68 -10.82
N SER A 183 22.95 10.95 -11.58
CA SER A 183 23.12 9.50 -11.78
C SER A 183 24.40 9.14 -12.56
N ARG A 184 24.93 10.06 -13.38
CA ARG A 184 26.21 9.90 -14.10
C ARG A 184 27.41 10.42 -13.32
N LEU A 185 27.19 11.39 -12.42
CA LEU A 185 28.24 12.06 -11.66
C LEU A 185 29.14 11.08 -10.89
N ASN A 186 28.58 9.97 -10.38
CA ASN A 186 29.34 8.90 -9.72
C ASN A 186 30.51 8.35 -10.55
N ARG A 187 30.33 8.19 -11.87
CA ARG A 187 31.37 7.73 -12.81
C ARG A 187 32.31 8.85 -13.24
N LEU A 188 31.82 10.08 -13.29
CA LEU A 188 32.67 11.24 -13.62
C LEU A 188 33.68 11.52 -12.50
N MET A 189 33.28 11.34 -11.24
CA MET A 189 34.16 11.51 -10.08
C MET A 189 35.25 10.43 -9.96
N ASP A 190 35.16 9.31 -10.69
CA ASP A 190 36.27 8.34 -10.82
C ASP A 190 37.47 8.92 -11.59
N LEU A 191 37.27 10.03 -12.30
CA LEU A 191 38.27 10.72 -13.12
C LEU A 191 38.83 11.98 -12.43
N PHE A 192 38.45 12.26 -11.19
CA PHE A 192 38.92 13.40 -10.39
C PHE A 192 39.90 12.89 -9.33
N SER A 193 41.00 13.60 -9.09
CA SER A 193 41.79 13.43 -7.86
C SER A 193 41.17 14.24 -6.70
N LEU A 194 41.59 14.00 -5.46
CA LEU A 194 40.95 14.59 -4.27
C LEU A 194 40.89 16.13 -4.28
N ASP A 195 41.90 16.80 -4.83
CA ASP A 195 41.91 18.27 -4.92
C ASP A 195 41.01 18.80 -6.06
N GLN A 196 40.82 18.04 -7.14
CA GLN A 196 39.81 18.37 -8.16
C GLN A 196 38.39 18.15 -7.63
N LEU A 197 38.20 17.11 -6.81
CA LEU A 197 36.94 16.86 -6.10
C LEU A 197 36.62 17.98 -5.09
N ARG A 198 37.66 18.52 -4.42
CA ARG A 198 37.54 19.70 -3.55
C ARG A 198 37.07 20.93 -4.33
N GLU A 199 37.74 21.28 -5.44
CA GLU A 199 37.36 22.43 -6.28
C GLU A 199 35.89 22.33 -6.76
N PHE A 200 35.48 21.14 -7.22
CA PHE A 200 34.09 20.88 -7.60
C PHE A 200 33.12 20.99 -6.41
N PHE A 201 33.48 20.46 -5.24
CA PHE A 201 32.65 20.53 -4.03
C PHE A 201 32.50 21.98 -3.55
N GLU A 202 33.57 22.77 -3.52
CA GLU A 202 33.54 24.19 -3.13
C GLU A 202 32.59 25.00 -4.02
N HIS A 203 32.52 24.72 -5.32
CA HIS A 203 31.52 25.33 -6.20
C HIS A 203 30.06 24.90 -5.90
N LEU A 204 29.83 23.64 -5.51
CA LEU A 204 28.49 23.21 -5.07
C LEU A 204 28.08 23.91 -3.77
N VAL A 205 29.01 24.10 -2.82
CA VAL A 205 28.80 24.85 -1.57
C VAL A 205 28.49 26.32 -1.86
N GLN A 206 29.23 26.96 -2.78
CA GLN A 206 28.97 28.33 -3.22
C GLN A 206 27.53 28.49 -3.74
N ILE A 207 27.03 27.55 -4.55
CA ILE A 207 25.63 27.58 -5.06
C ILE A 207 24.60 27.41 -3.94
N CYS A 208 24.90 26.59 -2.92
CA CYS A 208 24.03 26.43 -1.75
C CYS A 208 23.91 27.71 -0.93
N ASN A 209 25.03 28.42 -0.74
CA ASN A 209 25.12 29.58 0.15
C ASN A 209 24.74 30.91 -0.51
N ASP A 210 24.89 31.05 -1.83
CA ASP A 210 24.50 32.22 -2.63
C ASP A 210 22.98 32.48 -2.51
N SER A 211 22.58 33.66 -1.99
CA SER A 211 21.17 34.03 -1.77
C SER A 211 20.37 34.18 -3.06
N GLU A 212 21.04 34.53 -4.16
CA GLU A 212 20.39 34.85 -5.43
C GLU A 212 20.09 33.60 -6.27
N ARG A 213 20.53 32.41 -5.82
CA ARG A 213 20.28 31.15 -6.51
C ARG A 213 18.87 30.62 -6.25
N SER A 214 18.21 30.25 -7.34
CA SER A 214 16.93 29.57 -7.31
C SER A 214 17.00 28.27 -6.49
N TRP A 215 15.86 27.88 -5.91
CA TRP A 215 15.79 26.67 -5.10
C TRP A 215 16.11 25.40 -5.91
N GLN A 216 15.84 25.40 -7.23
CA GLN A 216 16.21 24.32 -8.14
C GLN A 216 17.74 24.17 -8.25
N ALA A 217 18.47 25.28 -8.31
CA ALA A 217 19.93 25.27 -8.35
C ALA A 217 20.53 24.75 -7.03
N LYS A 218 19.97 25.16 -5.89
CA LYS A 218 20.39 24.66 -4.57
C LYS A 218 20.07 23.17 -4.39
N GLU A 219 18.87 22.73 -4.74
CA GLU A 219 18.49 21.31 -4.73
C GLU A 219 19.45 20.45 -5.55
N GLY A 220 19.77 20.88 -6.77
CA GLY A 220 20.73 20.20 -7.65
C GLY A 220 22.15 20.18 -7.09
N ALA A 221 22.61 21.28 -6.50
CA ALA A 221 23.91 21.34 -5.85
C ALA A 221 24.01 20.38 -4.64
N ILE A 222 22.95 20.31 -3.82
CA ILE A 222 22.86 19.38 -2.68
C ILE A 222 22.80 17.92 -3.16
N ALA A 223 22.11 17.64 -4.27
CA ALA A 223 22.10 16.31 -4.88
C ALA A 223 23.50 15.92 -5.42
N GLY A 224 24.25 16.89 -5.97
CA GLY A 224 25.67 16.74 -6.31
C GLY A 224 26.55 16.46 -5.10
N ILE A 225 26.39 17.23 -4.01
CA ILE A 225 27.10 17.03 -2.73
C ILE A 225 26.82 15.63 -2.16
N ASN A 226 25.55 15.18 -2.19
CA ASN A 226 25.15 13.84 -1.78
C ASN A 226 25.85 12.75 -2.64
N ALA A 227 26.04 12.97 -3.94
CA ALA A 227 26.80 12.06 -4.79
C ALA A 227 28.30 12.05 -4.43
N VAL A 228 28.93 13.23 -4.27
CA VAL A 228 30.35 13.36 -3.84
C VAL A 228 30.57 12.59 -2.53
N ILE A 229 29.74 12.84 -1.52
CA ILE A 229 29.79 12.13 -0.24
C ILE A 229 29.62 10.62 -0.46
N ARG A 230 28.64 10.20 -1.28
CA ARG A 230 28.39 8.77 -1.55
C ARG A 230 29.56 8.04 -2.21
N ARG A 231 30.44 8.74 -2.96
CA ARG A 231 31.57 8.13 -3.65
C ARG A 231 32.65 7.59 -2.70
N PHE A 232 32.77 8.15 -1.50
CA PHE A 232 33.62 7.59 -0.44
C PHE A 232 33.00 6.28 0.09
N GLN A 233 33.83 5.26 0.36
CA GLN A 233 33.35 3.94 0.81
C GLN A 233 34.24 3.38 1.91
N TRP A 234 33.67 2.92 3.02
CA TRP A 234 34.41 2.14 4.01
C TRP A 234 34.87 0.80 3.41
N VAL A 235 36.15 0.51 3.53
CA VAL A 235 36.80 -0.74 3.10
C VAL A 235 37.54 -1.32 4.30
N THR A 236 37.35 -2.61 4.55
CA THR A 236 38.11 -3.37 5.56
C THR A 236 39.23 -4.13 4.87
N VAL A 237 40.49 -3.83 5.21
CA VAL A 237 41.62 -4.66 4.75
C VAL A 237 41.88 -5.76 5.77
N LEU A 238 41.63 -7.00 5.32
CA LEU A 238 42.10 -8.18 6.03
C LEU A 238 43.63 -8.29 5.85
N PRO A 239 44.42 -8.47 6.93
CA PRO A 239 45.87 -8.55 6.84
C PRO A 239 46.34 -9.57 5.79
N PRO A 240 47.19 -9.18 4.80
CA PRO A 240 47.54 -10.04 3.67
C PRO A 240 48.16 -11.40 4.03
N SER A 241 48.79 -11.50 5.21
CA SER A 241 49.36 -12.75 5.76
C SER A 241 48.31 -13.83 6.06
N SER A 242 47.05 -13.46 6.27
CA SER A 242 45.99 -14.38 6.75
C SER A 242 45.56 -15.44 5.73
N TRP A 243 45.73 -15.22 4.42
CA TRP A 243 45.18 -16.11 3.39
C TRP A 243 46.14 -17.17 2.83
N GLN A 244 47.45 -17.05 3.09
CA GLN A 244 48.46 -17.99 2.54
C GLN A 244 49.15 -18.87 3.61
N GLY A 245 49.05 -18.55 4.90
CA GLY A 245 49.82 -19.24 5.97
C GLY A 245 49.09 -20.31 6.80
N ILE A 246 47.77 -20.47 6.66
CA ILE A 246 46.91 -21.18 7.65
C ILE A 246 47.22 -22.68 7.85
N GLN A 247 47.97 -23.33 6.95
CA GLN A 247 48.07 -24.80 6.94
C GLN A 247 49.22 -25.42 7.77
N GLU A 248 50.22 -24.65 8.22
CA GLU A 248 51.39 -25.21 8.94
C GLU A 248 51.79 -24.49 10.25
N ALA A 249 51.46 -23.21 10.45
CA ALA A 249 51.91 -22.42 11.61
C ALA A 249 50.99 -22.55 12.85
N ALA A 250 50.84 -23.76 13.40
CA ALA A 250 49.86 -24.06 14.46
C ALA A 250 50.34 -23.84 15.93
N THR A 251 51.60 -23.46 16.15
CA THR A 251 52.27 -23.60 17.46
C THR A 251 52.50 -22.33 18.26
N ASP A 252 52.33 -21.13 17.68
CA ASP A 252 52.45 -19.88 18.42
C ASP A 252 51.17 -19.04 18.30
N ARG A 253 50.63 -18.61 19.44
CA ARG A 253 49.27 -18.02 19.56
C ARG A 253 49.27 -16.58 20.07
N SER A 254 50.43 -16.00 20.36
CA SER A 254 50.50 -14.77 21.15
C SER A 254 50.39 -13.46 20.36
N GLU A 255 50.47 -13.47 19.03
CA GLU A 255 50.53 -12.25 18.20
C GLU A 255 49.34 -12.05 17.25
N LEU A 256 48.37 -12.98 17.24
CA LEU A 256 47.28 -13.00 16.26
C LEU A 256 46.08 -12.11 16.65
N HIS A 257 46.35 -10.87 17.08
CA HIS A 257 45.37 -9.91 17.62
C HIS A 257 45.43 -8.51 16.96
N SER A 258 45.99 -8.38 15.76
CA SER A 258 45.73 -7.20 14.93
C SER A 258 44.23 -7.13 14.60
N GLN A 259 43.56 -6.08 15.09
CA GLN A 259 42.18 -5.80 14.70
C GLN A 259 42.11 -5.47 13.21
N PRO A 260 40.97 -5.70 12.53
CA PRO A 260 40.79 -5.26 11.15
C PRO A 260 40.92 -3.75 11.05
N GLU A 261 41.79 -3.26 10.17
CA GLU A 261 41.89 -1.83 9.88
C GLU A 261 40.81 -1.45 8.86
N TYR A 262 40.03 -0.43 9.22
CA TYR A 262 39.00 0.18 8.38
C TYR A 262 39.51 1.53 7.87
N PHE A 263 39.38 1.76 6.56
CA PHE A 263 39.64 3.06 5.95
C PHE A 263 38.58 3.42 4.93
N LEU A 264 38.48 4.71 4.65
CA LEU A 264 37.56 5.30 3.71
C LEU A 264 38.28 5.43 2.35
N ARG A 265 37.87 4.63 1.36
CA ARG A 265 38.46 4.64 0.02
C ARG A 265 37.78 5.66 -0.89
N PHE A 266 38.57 6.43 -1.63
CA PHE A 266 38.15 7.23 -2.77
C PHE A 266 38.84 6.76 -4.07
N GLY A 267 38.20 6.97 -5.22
CA GLY A 267 38.69 6.50 -6.52
C GLY A 267 39.01 4.99 -6.53
N ALA A 268 40.17 4.65 -7.06
CA ALA A 268 40.74 3.29 -7.04
C ALA A 268 42.01 3.15 -6.15
N THR A 269 42.57 4.26 -5.68
CA THR A 269 43.95 4.35 -5.16
C THR A 269 44.11 5.17 -3.89
N GLU A 270 43.09 5.93 -3.47
CA GLU A 270 43.19 6.79 -2.28
C GLU A 270 42.54 6.12 -1.07
N GLU A 271 43.31 6.00 0.01
CA GLU A 271 42.89 5.42 1.28
C GLU A 271 43.01 6.50 2.36
N LEU A 272 41.88 6.84 3.01
CA LEU A 272 41.76 7.93 3.97
C LEU A 272 41.29 7.38 5.32
N THR A 273 41.78 7.94 6.44
CA THR A 273 41.32 7.52 7.78
C THR A 273 39.93 8.07 8.15
N SER A 274 39.48 9.12 7.46
CA SER A 274 38.22 9.84 7.74
C SER A 274 37.79 10.63 6.49
N LEU A 275 36.59 11.22 6.51
CA LEU A 275 36.13 12.13 5.44
C LEU A 275 37.01 13.39 5.36
N PRO A 276 37.29 13.92 4.15
CA PRO A 276 38.03 15.18 3.97
C PRO A 276 37.38 16.36 4.71
N CYS A 277 38.23 17.26 5.25
CA CYS A 277 37.78 18.37 6.10
C CYS A 277 36.79 19.31 5.41
N PHE A 278 36.96 19.56 4.10
CA PHE A 278 36.04 20.39 3.31
C PHE A 278 34.62 19.83 3.26
N ILE A 279 34.44 18.51 3.42
CA ILE A 279 33.13 17.88 3.55
C ILE A 279 32.61 18.05 4.99
N THR A 280 33.44 17.78 6.01
CA THR A 280 33.00 17.86 7.41
C THR A 280 32.62 19.28 7.81
N GLU A 281 33.34 20.30 7.35
CA GLU A 281 33.09 21.71 7.67
C GLU A 281 31.73 22.17 7.12
N PHE A 282 31.44 21.90 5.84
CA PHE A 282 30.12 22.16 5.23
C PHE A 282 28.98 21.42 5.96
N MET A 283 29.23 20.16 6.33
CA MET A 283 28.24 19.31 7.01
C MET A 283 28.03 19.66 8.50
N GLN A 284 28.92 20.47 9.09
CA GLN A 284 28.77 21.02 10.45
C GLN A 284 28.14 22.43 10.48
N HIS A 285 28.20 23.18 9.38
CA HIS A 285 27.73 24.56 9.32
C HIS A 285 26.56 24.76 8.36
N ASP A 286 26.81 24.69 7.05
CA ASP A 286 25.87 25.16 6.02
C ASP A 286 24.65 24.23 5.88
N ILE A 287 24.83 22.92 6.03
CA ILE A 287 23.73 21.96 5.86
C ILE A 287 22.58 22.19 6.85
N PHE A 288 22.83 22.72 8.05
CA PHE A 288 21.78 23.03 9.02
C PHE A 288 20.90 24.22 8.59
N LEU A 289 21.45 25.15 7.81
CA LEU A 289 20.67 26.22 7.17
C LEU A 289 19.76 25.65 6.07
N LEU A 290 20.26 24.67 5.31
CA LEU A 290 19.52 24.00 4.22
C LEU A 290 18.43 23.04 4.75
N LEU A 291 18.67 22.37 5.88
CA LEU A 291 17.64 21.65 6.64
C LEU A 291 16.53 22.57 7.15
N SER A 292 16.85 23.84 7.40
CA SER A 292 15.91 24.90 7.77
C SER A 292 15.25 25.62 6.58
N HIS A 293 15.44 25.14 5.34
CA HIS A 293 14.95 25.83 4.14
C HIS A 293 13.43 25.62 3.91
N PRO A 294 12.65 26.64 3.46
CA PRO A 294 11.20 26.52 3.29
C PRO A 294 10.76 25.56 2.17
N GLN A 295 11.53 25.44 1.08
CA GLN A 295 11.26 24.45 0.02
C GLN A 295 11.51 23.02 0.48
N LEU A 296 10.50 22.15 0.40
CA LEU A 296 10.55 20.76 0.89
C LEU A 296 11.68 19.95 0.25
N SER A 297 11.83 20.01 -1.08
CA SER A 297 12.80 19.17 -1.77
C SER A 297 14.28 19.53 -1.47
N ILE A 298 14.55 20.76 -1.03
CA ILE A 298 15.86 21.12 -0.45
C ILE A 298 16.06 20.43 0.90
N ARG A 299 15.06 20.42 1.79
CA ARG A 299 15.15 19.69 3.07
C ARG A 299 15.36 18.20 2.85
N GLU A 300 14.58 17.58 1.96
CA GLU A 300 14.69 16.15 1.66
C GLU A 300 16.07 15.78 1.12
N ASN A 301 16.61 16.54 0.16
CA ASN A 301 17.95 16.29 -0.36
C ASN A 301 19.05 16.61 0.68
N SER A 302 18.83 17.58 1.57
CA SER A 302 19.74 17.87 2.68
C SER A 302 19.75 16.72 3.70
N ILE A 303 18.59 16.15 4.05
CA ILE A 303 18.47 14.96 4.91
C ILE A 303 19.16 13.76 4.25
N LYS A 304 19.05 13.58 2.92
CA LYS A 304 19.75 12.52 2.17
C LYS A 304 21.27 12.72 2.21
N ALA A 305 21.76 13.92 1.92
CA ALA A 305 23.19 14.27 2.03
C ALA A 305 23.72 14.01 3.45
N PHE A 306 22.98 14.44 4.48
CA PHE A 306 23.32 14.22 5.89
C PHE A 306 23.34 12.73 6.25
N SER A 307 22.40 11.92 5.75
CA SER A 307 22.43 10.47 5.98
C SER A 307 23.60 9.78 5.27
N SER A 308 23.94 10.21 4.06
CA SER A 308 25.13 9.73 3.32
C SER A 308 26.43 10.11 4.05
N TYR A 309 26.48 11.29 4.68
CA TYR A 309 27.60 11.76 5.49
C TYR A 309 27.76 10.96 6.78
N ILE A 310 26.69 10.80 7.57
CA ILE A 310 26.72 10.06 8.84
C ILE A 310 27.09 8.58 8.68
N THR A 311 26.83 7.97 7.53
CA THR A 311 27.29 6.60 7.23
C THR A 311 28.79 6.50 6.87
N ARG A 312 29.49 7.63 6.78
CA ARG A 312 30.89 7.76 6.34
C ARG A 312 31.79 8.58 7.29
N ALA A 313 31.19 9.33 8.21
CA ALA A 313 31.86 10.04 9.29
C ALA A 313 32.08 9.12 10.51
N ASP A 314 32.95 9.55 11.42
CA ASP A 314 33.20 8.86 12.69
C ASP A 314 31.93 8.77 13.54
N PHE A 315 31.77 7.69 14.33
CA PHE A 315 30.61 7.53 15.22
C PHE A 315 30.43 8.70 16.21
N LYS A 316 31.55 9.31 16.64
CA LYS A 316 31.56 10.53 17.47
C LYS A 316 30.85 11.71 16.80
N GLU A 317 30.94 11.82 15.48
CA GLU A 317 30.34 12.91 14.71
C GLU A 317 28.82 12.75 14.63
N ALA A 318 28.33 11.51 14.50
CA ALA A 318 26.90 11.21 14.62
C ALA A 318 26.36 11.59 16.00
N LEU A 319 27.07 11.25 17.08
CA LEU A 319 26.65 11.59 18.44
C LEU A 319 26.65 13.12 18.68
N THR A 320 27.68 13.84 18.23
CA THR A 320 27.76 15.31 18.30
C THR A 320 26.65 15.96 17.48
N SER A 321 26.41 15.47 16.26
CA SER A 321 25.31 15.90 15.39
C SER A 321 23.94 15.73 16.04
N LEU A 322 23.68 14.60 16.70
CA LEU A 322 22.41 14.38 17.41
C LEU A 322 22.22 15.38 18.54
N LYS A 323 23.27 15.66 19.32
CA LYS A 323 23.21 16.66 20.40
C LYS A 323 22.98 18.07 19.84
N SER A 324 23.66 18.46 18.76
CA SER A 324 23.46 19.76 18.10
C SER A 324 22.03 19.95 17.59
N VAL A 325 21.48 18.96 16.88
CA VAL A 325 20.11 19.01 16.34
C VAL A 325 19.07 19.03 17.47
N VAL A 326 19.28 18.25 18.53
CA VAL A 326 18.38 18.25 19.69
C VAL A 326 18.44 19.57 20.45
N HIS A 327 19.61 20.20 20.58
CA HIS A 327 19.74 21.53 21.19
C HIS A 327 18.99 22.62 20.39
N GLN A 328 19.13 22.63 19.06
CA GLN A 328 18.39 23.55 18.18
C GLN A 328 16.87 23.31 18.27
N LEU A 329 16.44 22.04 18.35
CA LEU A 329 15.03 21.70 18.62
C LEU A 329 14.57 22.19 20.01
N GLN A 330 15.42 22.14 21.04
CA GLN A 330 15.11 22.64 22.38
C GLN A 330 15.01 24.17 22.44
N GLU A 331 15.95 24.89 21.83
CA GLU A 331 15.89 26.35 21.64
C GLU A 331 14.56 26.76 20.98
N GLY A 332 14.14 26.00 19.96
CA GLY A 332 12.84 26.10 19.30
C GLY A 332 11.62 25.64 20.12
N THR A 333 11.76 25.39 21.43
CA THR A 333 10.65 25.11 22.36
C THR A 333 10.73 25.89 23.68
N LEU A 334 11.84 26.57 23.94
CA LEU A 334 12.01 27.40 25.13
C LEU A 334 11.39 28.78 24.90
N GLU A 335 10.57 29.23 25.83
CA GLU A 335 10.01 30.58 25.79
C GLU A 335 11.15 31.60 25.99
N SER A 336 11.40 32.38 24.96
CA SER A 336 12.44 33.41 24.97
C SER A 336 12.00 34.60 25.84
N ASP A 337 12.35 34.56 27.12
CA ASP A 337 12.01 35.50 28.23
C ASP A 337 12.19 37.01 27.98
N HIS A 338 12.66 37.43 26.80
CA HIS A 338 13.07 38.80 26.48
C HIS A 338 12.45 39.38 25.19
N VAL A 339 11.42 38.75 24.61
CA VAL A 339 10.68 39.36 23.49
C VAL A 339 9.61 40.31 24.03
N VAL A 340 9.75 41.61 23.72
CA VAL A 340 8.77 42.64 24.08
C VAL A 340 7.42 42.34 23.44
N TRP A 341 6.38 42.18 24.26
CA TRP A 341 5.04 41.82 23.82
C TRP A 341 4.39 42.97 23.02
N VAL A 342 4.24 42.77 21.71
CA VAL A 342 3.48 43.68 20.83
C VAL A 342 2.01 43.26 20.85
N PRO A 343 1.07 44.09 21.33
CA PRO A 343 -0.34 43.72 21.43
C PRO A 343 -0.97 43.47 20.05
N SER A 344 -1.18 42.19 19.71
CA SER A 344 -1.74 41.73 18.43
C SER A 344 -3.07 40.99 18.64
N THR A 345 -4.13 41.75 18.95
CA THR A 345 -5.56 41.35 18.79
C THR A 345 -6.00 39.99 19.37
N GLU A 346 -5.66 39.74 20.63
CA GLU A 346 -6.50 39.18 21.72
C GLU A 346 -7.40 37.91 21.56
N GLU A 347 -7.60 37.23 20.41
CA GLU A 347 -8.50 36.05 20.33
C GLU A 347 -7.88 34.68 19.90
N GLU A 348 -6.60 34.55 19.56
CA GLU A 348 -6.02 33.25 19.09
C GLU A 348 -4.69 32.76 19.75
N GLN A 349 -4.14 33.44 20.78
CA GLN A 349 -2.80 33.09 21.33
C GLN A 349 -2.75 32.71 22.83
N GLU A 350 -3.85 32.30 23.47
CA GLU A 350 -3.78 31.77 24.84
C GLU A 350 -3.18 30.35 24.89
N GLY A 351 -1.89 30.26 25.22
CA GLY A 351 -1.21 29.02 25.64
C GLY A 351 -0.54 28.19 24.54
N ALA A 352 -0.49 28.68 23.30
CA ALA A 352 0.30 28.07 22.22
C ALA A 352 1.78 28.42 22.37
N GLY A 353 2.50 27.68 23.22
CA GLY A 353 3.95 27.84 23.43
C GLY A 353 4.73 27.87 22.11
N ARG A 354 5.74 28.75 22.01
CA ARG A 354 6.38 29.15 20.75
C ARG A 354 7.26 28.04 20.17
N PHE A 355 6.64 27.12 19.42
CA PHE A 355 7.34 26.12 18.63
C PHE A 355 8.14 26.73 17.47
N MET A 356 9.24 26.08 17.11
CA MET A 356 9.96 26.24 15.85
C MET A 356 9.02 26.08 14.64
N ASP A 357 9.28 26.83 13.58
CA ASP A 357 8.51 26.75 12.33
C ASP A 357 8.46 25.32 11.78
N ALA A 358 7.27 24.89 11.33
CA ALA A 358 7.00 23.50 10.96
C ALA A 358 8.03 22.88 10.01
N TYR A 359 8.46 23.64 8.99
CA TYR A 359 9.41 23.19 7.99
C TYR A 359 10.82 23.00 8.55
N LYS A 360 11.27 23.85 9.48
CA LYS A 360 12.57 23.72 10.14
C LYS A 360 12.56 22.50 11.07
N ALA A 361 11.52 22.39 11.90
CA ALA A 361 11.33 21.27 12.82
C ALA A 361 11.31 19.93 12.06
N GLU A 362 10.59 19.86 10.94
CA GLU A 362 10.56 18.70 10.05
C GLU A 362 11.94 18.33 9.48
N GLY A 363 12.73 19.31 9.05
CA GLY A 363 14.10 19.11 8.56
C GLY A 363 15.04 18.51 9.62
N PHE A 364 15.06 19.12 10.80
CA PHE A 364 15.85 18.65 11.95
C PHE A 364 15.40 17.26 12.42
N LEU A 365 14.10 17.03 12.57
CA LEU A 365 13.57 15.72 12.97
C LEU A 365 13.83 14.64 11.92
N GLY A 366 13.83 14.98 10.62
CA GLY A 366 14.24 14.08 9.54
C GLY A 366 15.70 13.63 9.66
N VAL A 367 16.60 14.52 10.10
CA VAL A 367 17.97 14.14 10.46
C VAL A 367 18.03 13.31 11.76
N CYS A 368 17.25 13.65 12.80
CA CYS A 368 17.15 12.80 14.00
C CYS A 368 16.68 11.37 13.68
N VAL A 369 15.72 11.19 12.75
CA VAL A 369 15.27 9.87 12.30
C VAL A 369 16.43 9.04 11.77
N ASN A 370 17.33 9.62 10.97
CA ASN A 370 18.49 8.91 10.42
C ASN A 370 19.61 8.74 11.46
N LEU A 371 19.93 9.75 12.27
CA LEU A 371 20.90 9.65 13.35
C LEU A 371 20.56 8.53 14.35
N VAL A 372 19.28 8.39 14.72
CA VAL A 372 18.80 7.31 15.59
C VAL A 372 18.91 5.93 14.93
N LYS A 373 18.80 5.81 13.59
CA LYS A 373 19.12 4.55 12.87
C LYS A 373 20.59 4.16 13.00
N HIS A 374 21.52 5.09 13.22
CA HIS A 374 22.95 4.81 13.33
C HIS A 374 23.45 4.69 14.79
N ILE A 375 23.05 5.60 15.69
CA ILE A 375 23.49 5.61 17.10
C ILE A 375 22.89 4.44 17.91
N ALA A 376 23.72 3.63 18.58
CA ALA A 376 23.26 2.51 19.39
C ALA A 376 22.58 2.96 20.71
N PRO A 377 21.62 2.21 21.27
CA PRO A 377 20.80 2.68 22.40
C PRO A 377 21.60 3.00 23.67
N CYS A 378 22.70 2.29 23.93
CA CYS A 378 23.63 2.62 25.01
C CYS A 378 24.10 4.08 25.02
N TYR A 379 24.30 4.71 23.86
CA TYR A 379 24.69 6.12 23.73
C TYR A 379 23.53 7.11 23.85
N LEU A 380 22.28 6.65 23.71
CA LEU A 380 21.08 7.47 23.91
C LEU A 380 20.67 7.54 25.39
N LEU A 381 21.08 6.57 26.21
CA LEU A 381 20.66 6.47 27.61
C LEU A 381 21.26 7.52 28.57
N PRO A 382 22.54 7.93 28.51
CA PRO A 382 23.09 8.95 29.42
C PRO A 382 22.32 10.28 29.39
N ASP A 383 21.93 10.72 28.19
CA ASP A 383 21.18 11.96 27.96
C ASP A 383 19.67 11.73 27.75
N TRP A 384 19.15 10.54 28.10
CA TRP A 384 17.77 10.15 27.81
C TRP A 384 16.68 11.17 28.22
N PRO A 385 16.74 11.82 29.41
CA PRO A 385 15.73 12.80 29.78
C PRO A 385 15.62 13.96 28.77
N MET A 386 16.74 14.43 28.23
CA MET A 386 16.81 15.51 27.23
C MET A 386 16.22 15.06 25.88
N TYR A 387 16.64 13.90 25.36
CA TYR A 387 16.09 13.37 24.12
C TYR A 387 14.58 13.12 24.24
N PHE A 388 14.15 12.45 25.32
CA PHE A 388 12.76 12.08 25.53
C PHE A 388 11.85 13.29 25.76
N SER A 389 12.29 14.30 26.52
CA SER A 389 11.50 15.53 26.73
C SER A 389 11.34 16.32 25.44
N THR A 390 12.42 16.47 24.66
CA THR A 390 12.41 17.22 23.40
C THR A 390 11.48 16.56 22.39
N PHE A 391 11.64 15.26 22.12
CA PHE A 391 10.71 14.56 21.23
C PHE A 391 9.27 14.53 21.78
N SER A 392 9.07 14.42 23.10
CA SER A 392 7.72 14.52 23.69
C SER A 392 7.09 15.92 23.55
N ALA A 393 7.88 16.99 23.46
CA ALA A 393 7.40 18.33 23.16
C ALA A 393 6.97 18.47 21.70
N TYR A 394 7.74 17.94 20.74
CA TYR A 394 7.37 17.98 19.32
C TYR A 394 6.15 17.11 18.95
N LEU A 395 5.76 16.14 19.79
CA LEU A 395 4.43 15.51 19.66
C LEU A 395 3.27 16.48 19.91
N LYS A 396 3.50 17.64 20.56
CA LYS A 396 2.48 18.72 20.72
C LYS A 396 2.41 19.67 19.52
N HIS A 397 3.38 19.64 18.62
CA HIS A 397 3.57 20.64 17.57
C HIS A 397 2.33 20.78 16.67
N PRO A 398 1.93 22.00 16.22
CA PRO A 398 0.69 22.22 15.45
C PRO A 398 0.63 21.53 14.08
N ALA A 399 1.74 21.39 13.35
CA ALA A 399 1.79 20.67 12.08
C ALA A 399 1.86 19.14 12.24
N SER A 400 1.05 18.40 11.48
CA SER A 400 0.96 16.93 11.58
C SER A 400 2.22 16.20 11.07
N THR A 401 2.90 16.71 10.04
CA THR A 401 4.14 16.10 9.52
C THR A 401 5.25 16.08 10.59
N VAL A 402 5.36 17.15 11.38
CA VAL A 402 6.25 17.22 12.55
C VAL A 402 5.89 16.14 13.57
N ARG A 403 4.60 15.99 13.93
CA ARG A 403 4.14 14.89 14.81
C ARG A 403 4.46 13.49 14.25
N GLN A 404 4.37 13.30 12.93
CA GLN A 404 4.68 12.06 12.22
C GLN A 404 6.18 11.73 12.25
N SER A 405 7.05 12.69 11.92
CA SER A 405 8.50 12.54 12.03
C SER A 405 8.94 12.24 13.45
N THR A 406 8.40 12.96 14.45
CA THR A 406 8.67 12.70 15.87
C THR A 406 8.20 11.30 16.32
N SER A 407 7.01 10.87 15.90
CA SER A 407 6.50 9.51 16.19
C SER A 407 7.39 8.42 15.55
N THR A 408 7.95 8.72 14.38
CA THR A 408 8.88 7.84 13.66
C THR A 408 10.24 7.72 14.39
N ILE A 409 10.70 8.76 15.08
CA ILE A 409 11.89 8.67 15.94
C ILE A 409 11.66 7.64 17.06
N PHE A 410 10.52 7.70 17.77
CA PHE A 410 10.19 6.73 18.82
C PHE A 410 10.13 5.28 18.29
N LYS A 411 9.60 5.08 17.07
CA LYS A 411 9.63 3.78 16.38
C LYS A 411 11.06 3.26 16.19
N PHE A 412 12.00 4.09 15.73
CA PHE A 412 13.39 3.67 15.50
C PHE A 412 14.18 3.46 16.80
N ILE A 413 13.97 4.28 17.85
CA ILE A 413 14.56 4.05 19.18
C ILE A 413 14.18 2.65 19.69
N VAL A 414 12.90 2.29 19.58
CA VAL A 414 12.40 0.98 20.02
C VAL A 414 12.88 -0.16 19.12
N ALA A 415 12.95 0.04 17.80
CA ALA A 415 13.38 -1.00 16.86
C ALA A 415 14.79 -1.52 17.13
N LYS A 416 15.71 -0.64 17.57
CA LYS A 416 17.05 -1.03 17.99
C LYS A 416 17.06 -1.87 19.26
N GLY A 417 16.20 -1.56 20.23
CA GLY A 417 16.02 -2.32 21.46
C GLY A 417 15.29 -3.66 21.30
N SER A 418 15.27 -4.27 20.11
CA SER A 418 14.49 -5.49 19.83
C SER A 418 14.96 -6.72 20.61
N SER A 419 16.23 -6.76 21.03
CA SER A 419 16.79 -7.76 21.95
C SER A 419 16.39 -7.55 23.42
N SER A 420 15.99 -6.35 23.83
CA SER A 420 15.81 -5.96 25.24
C SER A 420 14.56 -5.09 25.44
N PRO A 421 13.44 -5.64 25.93
CA PRO A 421 12.16 -4.92 26.06
C PRO A 421 12.17 -3.79 27.11
N SER A 422 13.34 -3.46 27.68
CA SER A 422 13.52 -2.33 28.59
C SER A 422 13.38 -0.98 27.89
N ILE A 423 13.91 -0.81 26.67
CA ILE A 423 13.80 0.43 25.89
C ILE A 423 12.34 0.65 25.45
N LEU A 424 11.68 -0.41 24.98
CA LEU A 424 10.26 -0.40 24.65
C LEU A 424 9.38 0.00 25.86
N ARG A 425 9.63 -0.60 27.05
CA ARG A 425 8.92 -0.22 28.29
C ARG A 425 9.18 1.23 28.68
N LEU A 426 10.42 1.70 28.57
CA LEU A 426 10.82 3.08 28.87
C LEU A 426 10.07 4.08 27.97
N VAL A 427 10.06 3.85 26.65
CA VAL A 427 9.34 4.68 25.68
C VAL A 427 7.84 4.67 25.93
N LEU A 428 7.20 3.50 26.06
CA LEU A 428 5.75 3.43 26.31
C LEU A 428 5.35 3.99 27.69
N GLN A 429 6.17 3.82 28.72
CA GLN A 429 5.95 4.44 30.03
C GLN A 429 6.07 5.97 29.98
N GLY A 430 7.07 6.50 29.26
CA GLY A 430 7.21 7.94 29.04
C GLY A 430 6.03 8.51 28.25
N LEU A 431 5.67 7.87 27.14
CA LEU A 431 4.57 8.31 26.25
C LEU A 431 3.20 8.21 26.92
N SER A 432 3.00 7.29 27.88
CA SER A 432 1.75 7.20 28.66
C SER A 432 1.76 8.02 29.95
N SER A 433 2.92 8.50 30.43
CA SER A 433 2.99 9.36 31.61
C SER A 433 2.38 10.74 31.35
N GLY A 434 1.68 11.28 32.35
CA GLY A 434 1.04 12.61 32.29
C GLY A 434 -0.33 12.66 31.62
N TRP A 435 -0.78 11.60 30.93
CA TRP A 435 -2.16 11.48 30.46
C TRP A 435 -2.89 10.47 31.36
N ASN A 436 -3.78 10.95 32.23
CA ASN A 436 -4.58 10.11 33.12
C ASN A 436 -6.05 10.19 32.67
N PRO A 437 -6.57 9.21 31.91
CA PRO A 437 -7.98 9.20 31.51
C PRO A 437 -8.90 9.19 32.72
N ASP A 438 -9.99 9.94 32.62
CA ASP A 438 -11.04 10.01 33.64
C ASP A 438 -11.79 8.67 33.71
N GLU A 439 -11.48 7.84 34.71
CA GLU A 439 -12.11 6.54 34.91
C GLU A 439 -13.63 6.66 35.12
N ALA A 440 -14.11 7.75 35.73
CA ALA A 440 -15.54 7.96 35.94
C ALA A 440 -16.24 8.32 34.61
N TYR A 441 -15.62 9.14 33.76
CA TYR A 441 -16.11 9.38 32.40
C TYR A 441 -16.18 8.10 31.57
N LEU A 442 -15.12 7.26 31.61
CA LEU A 442 -15.06 6.00 30.87
C LEU A 442 -16.10 4.96 31.31
N GLU A 443 -16.47 4.93 32.59
CA GLU A 443 -17.42 3.95 33.16
C GLU A 443 -18.87 4.47 33.25
N GLN A 444 -19.09 5.74 33.57
CA GLN A 444 -20.43 6.29 33.86
C GLN A 444 -21.09 6.97 32.67
N GLN A 445 -20.36 7.35 31.62
CA GLN A 445 -20.97 7.97 30.45
C GLN A 445 -21.76 6.93 29.65
N THR A 446 -23.08 6.90 29.86
CA THR A 446 -24.01 6.33 28.89
C THR A 446 -23.84 7.05 27.55
N LEU A 447 -23.55 6.28 26.51
CA LEU A 447 -23.33 6.77 25.15
C LEU A 447 -24.58 7.51 24.64
N THR A 448 -24.58 8.84 24.71
CA THR A 448 -25.65 9.66 24.17
C THR A 448 -25.65 9.57 22.64
N ALA A 449 -26.81 9.79 22.03
CA ALA A 449 -26.93 9.84 20.56
C ALA A 449 -25.90 10.80 19.93
N SER A 450 -25.64 11.96 20.55
CA SER A 450 -24.62 12.92 20.09
C SER A 450 -23.17 12.38 20.14
N THR A 451 -22.79 11.61 21.16
CA THR A 451 -21.47 10.92 21.18
C THR A 451 -21.43 9.78 20.15
N LEU A 452 -22.55 9.10 19.91
CA LEU A 452 -22.68 8.06 18.89
C LEU A 452 -22.63 8.61 17.46
N GLU A 453 -23.22 9.78 17.19
CA GLU A 453 -23.10 10.52 15.93
C GLU A 453 -21.65 10.93 15.67
N GLN A 454 -20.94 11.43 16.68
CA GLN A 454 -19.51 11.74 16.55
C GLN A 454 -18.68 10.47 16.25
N LEU A 455 -18.93 9.38 17.00
CA LEU A 455 -18.37 8.04 16.72
C LEU A 455 -18.72 7.49 15.33
N SER A 456 -19.78 7.98 14.69
CA SER A 456 -20.22 7.56 13.34
C SER A 456 -19.34 8.13 12.21
N GLY A 457 -18.55 9.18 12.48
CA GLY A 457 -17.77 9.91 11.47
C GLY A 457 -18.59 10.81 10.54
N SER A 458 -19.92 10.83 10.69
CA SER A 458 -20.85 11.47 9.76
C SER A 458 -21.03 12.96 10.08
N PHE A 459 -20.21 13.83 9.48
CA PHE A 459 -20.43 15.27 9.57
C PHE A 459 -21.60 15.68 8.67
N SER A 460 -22.77 15.96 9.25
CA SER A 460 -23.86 16.60 8.51
C SER A 460 -23.43 18.03 8.13
N MET A 461 -23.16 18.26 6.85
CA MET A 461 -23.10 19.63 6.34
C MET A 461 -24.51 20.20 6.36
N GLN A 462 -24.77 21.11 7.30
CA GLN A 462 -26.03 21.85 7.36
C GLN A 462 -26.27 22.55 6.03
N ALA A 463 -27.49 22.40 5.50
CA ALA A 463 -27.87 22.97 4.21
C ALA A 463 -27.67 24.50 4.20
N THR A 464 -27.19 25.03 3.07
CA THR A 464 -26.86 26.45 2.93
C THR A 464 -28.08 27.34 3.13
N PRO A 465 -28.10 28.25 4.13
CA PRO A 465 -29.12 29.28 4.20
C PRO A 465 -28.88 30.26 3.04
N SER A 466 -29.83 30.35 2.11
CA SER A 466 -29.72 31.17 0.90
C SER A 466 -29.94 32.66 1.16
N SER A 467 -29.02 33.28 1.89
CA SER A 467 -28.95 34.73 2.07
C SER A 467 -27.49 35.20 2.15
N TYR A 468 -27.11 36.15 1.27
CA TYR A 468 -25.77 36.73 1.27
C TYR A 468 -25.60 37.68 2.46
N GLY A 469 -24.82 37.25 3.46
CA GLY A 469 -24.40 38.07 4.59
C GLY A 469 -23.06 37.58 5.14
N THR A 470 -22.09 38.47 5.27
CA THR A 470 -20.69 38.12 5.59
C THR A 470 -20.52 37.75 7.07
N LEU A 471 -20.78 36.49 7.41
CA LEU A 471 -20.49 35.90 8.72
C LEU A 471 -19.48 34.77 8.56
N SER A 472 -18.30 34.92 9.17
CA SER A 472 -17.29 33.86 9.20
C SER A 472 -17.82 32.65 10.00
N GLN A 473 -17.45 31.46 9.54
CA GLN A 473 -18.17 30.22 9.85
C GLN A 473 -17.84 29.64 11.24
N ARG A 474 -18.20 30.36 12.31
CA ARG A 474 -18.15 29.88 13.70
C ARG A 474 -19.18 28.77 13.96
N CYS A 475 -18.89 27.55 13.50
CA CYS A 475 -19.53 26.33 13.98
C CYS A 475 -19.01 25.93 15.39
N ILE A 476 -19.05 26.87 16.33
CA ILE A 476 -18.88 26.58 17.75
C ILE A 476 -20.23 26.04 18.24
N CYS A 477 -20.25 24.76 18.65
CA CYS A 477 -21.45 24.15 19.20
C CYS A 477 -21.68 24.65 20.64
N GLU A 478 -22.26 25.85 20.79
CA GLU A 478 -22.54 26.45 22.10
C GLU A 478 -23.47 25.56 22.96
N SER A 479 -24.31 24.72 22.33
CA SER A 479 -25.14 23.72 23.03
C SER A 479 -24.33 22.56 23.64
N CYS A 480 -23.04 22.42 23.35
CA CYS A 480 -22.12 21.54 24.08
C CYS A 480 -21.51 22.20 25.33
N SER A 481 -21.80 23.47 25.63
CA SER A 481 -21.26 24.19 26.80
C SER A 481 -21.93 23.83 28.14
N LEU A 482 -22.23 22.56 28.37
CA LEU A 482 -22.43 22.08 29.75
C LEU A 482 -21.06 22.15 30.47
N PRO A 483 -20.89 22.97 31.51
CA PRO A 483 -19.63 23.10 32.21
C PRO A 483 -19.41 21.88 33.12
N VAL A 484 -19.00 20.77 32.53
CA VAL A 484 -18.27 19.73 33.26
C VAL A 484 -17.03 20.42 33.79
N GLN A 485 -17.02 20.75 35.08
CA GLN A 485 -15.92 21.42 35.77
C GLN A 485 -14.74 20.45 35.92
N ARG A 486 -14.10 20.10 34.80
CA ARG A 486 -12.77 19.50 34.78
C ARG A 486 -11.86 20.46 35.53
N SER A 487 -11.37 20.01 36.69
CA SER A 487 -10.64 20.88 37.62
C SER A 487 -9.44 21.53 36.92
N ALA A 488 -9.36 22.85 36.96
CA ALA A 488 -8.32 23.64 36.29
C ALA A 488 -6.90 23.38 36.81
N ALA A 489 -6.73 22.48 37.78
CA ALA A 489 -5.45 22.05 38.36
C ALA A 489 -4.55 21.23 37.41
N SER A 490 -5.01 20.82 36.21
CA SER A 490 -4.19 20.14 35.17
C SER A 490 -3.63 21.13 34.12
N GLY A 491 -3.36 22.37 34.53
CA GLY A 491 -3.30 23.56 33.67
C GLY A 491 -2.10 23.74 32.73
N CYS A 492 -1.66 22.72 31.98
CA CYS A 492 -0.69 22.88 30.88
C CYS A 492 -0.67 21.75 29.82
N CYS A 493 -1.35 20.61 30.04
CA CYS A 493 -0.91 19.35 29.42
C CYS A 493 -1.69 18.86 28.19
N GLU A 494 -2.92 19.33 27.92
CA GLU A 494 -3.87 18.58 27.08
C GLU A 494 -4.35 19.30 25.81
N SER A 495 -3.42 19.77 24.98
CA SER A 495 -3.76 20.11 23.59
C SER A 495 -4.15 18.86 22.80
N TRP A 496 -5.03 18.99 21.82
CA TRP A 496 -5.49 17.83 21.03
C TRP A 496 -4.38 17.26 20.14
N GLN A 497 -3.47 18.13 19.68
CA GLN A 497 -2.29 17.75 18.91
C GLN A 497 -1.37 16.82 19.72
N TRP A 498 -1.23 17.04 21.04
CA TRP A 498 -0.48 16.16 21.93
C TRP A 498 -1.10 14.77 22.06
N ARG A 499 -2.43 14.71 22.21
CA ARG A 499 -3.19 13.44 22.25
C ARG A 499 -2.99 12.69 20.93
N GLU A 500 -3.22 13.34 19.79
CA GLU A 500 -3.02 12.79 18.46
C GLU A 500 -1.58 12.28 18.23
N GLY A 501 -0.57 13.10 18.53
CA GLY A 501 0.84 12.73 18.37
C GLY A 501 1.24 11.53 19.22
N ARG A 502 0.69 11.40 20.44
CA ARG A 502 0.92 10.21 21.28
C ARG A 502 0.19 8.97 20.77
N LEU A 503 -1.05 9.10 20.27
CA LEU A 503 -1.77 7.99 19.63
C LEU A 503 -1.02 7.49 18.38
N LEU A 504 -0.45 8.39 17.58
CA LEU A 504 0.37 8.06 16.42
C LEU A 504 1.69 7.36 16.80
N ALA A 505 2.36 7.82 17.84
CA ALA A 505 3.52 7.13 18.39
C ALA A 505 3.15 5.73 18.91
N TYR A 506 2.01 5.57 19.58
CA TYR A 506 1.50 4.25 19.97
C TYR A 506 1.17 3.36 18.77
N GLU A 507 0.58 3.89 17.70
CA GLU A 507 0.22 3.13 16.51
C GLU A 507 1.47 2.52 15.88
N LEU A 508 2.49 3.34 15.59
CA LEU A 508 3.77 2.90 15.02
C LEU A 508 4.48 1.87 15.91
N LEU A 509 4.37 1.99 17.24
CA LEU A 509 4.93 1.05 18.20
C LEU A 509 4.13 -0.25 18.30
N CYS A 510 2.79 -0.21 18.19
CA CYS A 510 1.94 -1.40 18.16
C CYS A 510 2.11 -2.16 16.83
N GLN A 511 2.14 -1.48 15.69
CA GLN A 511 2.47 -2.07 14.39
C GLN A 511 3.86 -2.72 14.40
N PHE A 512 4.87 -2.06 14.99
CA PHE A 512 6.19 -2.63 15.17
C PHE A 512 6.16 -3.89 16.07
N LEU A 513 5.42 -3.85 17.19
CA LEU A 513 5.22 -5.00 18.07
C LEU A 513 4.51 -6.17 17.40
N ILE A 514 3.53 -5.92 16.53
CA ILE A 514 2.82 -6.94 15.76
C ILE A 514 3.77 -7.57 14.73
N LYS A 515 4.51 -6.77 13.96
CA LYS A 515 5.49 -7.30 12.98
C LYS A 515 6.59 -8.15 13.65
N ASN A 516 6.99 -7.78 14.87
CA ASN A 516 8.14 -8.36 15.58
C ASN A 516 7.73 -9.22 16.79
N HIS A 517 6.46 -9.61 16.94
CA HIS A 517 5.97 -10.27 18.16
C HIS A 517 6.81 -11.51 18.53
N TRP A 518 7.21 -12.28 17.53
CA TRP A 518 8.00 -13.51 17.67
C TRP A 518 9.33 -13.33 18.42
N LEU A 519 10.03 -12.20 18.24
CA LEU A 519 11.26 -11.88 18.97
C LEU A 519 11.01 -11.79 20.48
N TYR A 520 9.89 -11.18 20.86
CA TYR A 520 9.52 -10.92 22.25
C TYR A 520 8.76 -12.08 22.92
N THR A 521 7.98 -12.87 22.17
CA THR A 521 7.15 -13.94 22.73
C THR A 521 7.88 -15.28 22.84
N PHE A 522 8.93 -15.52 22.06
CA PHE A 522 9.63 -16.82 22.02
C PHE A 522 11.10 -16.76 22.40
N GLY A 523 11.66 -15.56 22.59
CA GLY A 523 13.07 -15.31 22.89
C GLY A 523 13.99 -15.57 21.69
N SER A 524 15.18 -14.98 21.71
CA SER A 524 16.20 -15.30 20.72
C SER A 524 16.67 -16.74 20.90
N SER A 525 16.51 -17.58 19.86
CA SER A 525 16.93 -19.00 19.86
C SER A 525 18.45 -19.22 19.94
N SER A 526 19.23 -18.18 20.24
CA SER A 526 20.70 -18.16 20.36
C SER A 526 21.23 -19.17 21.39
N GLU A 527 20.48 -19.47 22.45
CA GLU A 527 20.85 -20.52 23.42
C GLU A 527 21.02 -21.90 22.77
N PHE A 528 20.29 -22.20 21.68
CA PHE A 528 20.42 -23.46 20.94
C PHE A 528 21.57 -23.46 19.92
N SER A 529 22.12 -22.30 19.54
CA SER A 529 23.24 -22.23 18.59
C SER A 529 24.60 -22.58 19.21
N SER A 530 24.73 -22.47 20.54
CA SER A 530 25.99 -22.69 21.28
C SER A 530 26.53 -24.13 21.21
N CYS A 531 25.71 -25.11 20.76
CA CYS A 531 26.07 -26.53 20.76
C CYS A 531 26.41 -27.12 19.38
N ASN A 532 26.39 -26.34 18.28
CA ASN A 532 26.50 -26.90 16.91
C ASN A 532 27.24 -26.01 15.87
N GLN A 533 28.20 -25.18 16.28
CA GLN A 533 29.08 -24.47 15.32
C GLN A 533 30.39 -25.24 15.07
N ALA A 534 30.33 -26.24 14.19
CA ALA A 534 31.50 -26.99 13.73
C ALA A 534 31.38 -27.51 12.27
N ILE A 535 30.77 -26.73 11.36
CA ILE A 535 30.81 -26.95 9.90
C ILE A 535 30.92 -25.60 9.18
N SER A 536 31.77 -25.54 8.16
CA SER A 536 32.12 -24.32 7.41
C SER A 536 31.08 -23.94 6.34
N PRO A 537 30.75 -22.63 6.16
CA PRO A 537 29.92 -22.16 5.06
C PRO A 537 30.69 -22.23 3.72
N ARG A 538 30.15 -22.99 2.77
CA ARG A 538 30.81 -23.27 1.48
C ARG A 538 30.55 -22.13 0.48
N GLY A 539 31.57 -21.32 0.21
CA GLY A 539 31.46 -20.15 -0.67
C GLY A 539 31.02 -20.48 -2.12
N LYS A 540 30.19 -19.61 -2.70
CA LYS A 540 29.81 -19.63 -4.12
C LYS A 540 31.02 -19.23 -4.97
N LYS A 541 31.34 -20.00 -6.02
CA LYS A 541 32.41 -19.66 -6.97
C LYS A 541 31.86 -18.78 -8.10
N GLY A 542 32.29 -17.52 -8.16
CA GLY A 542 32.34 -16.76 -9.41
C GLY A 542 33.61 -17.12 -10.17
N LEU A 543 33.53 -17.25 -11.50
CA LEU A 543 34.71 -17.45 -12.36
C LEU A 543 35.23 -16.08 -12.81
N LEU A 544 36.54 -15.85 -12.70
CA LEU A 544 37.25 -14.84 -13.47
C LEU A 544 38.43 -15.49 -14.19
N THR A 545 38.64 -15.11 -15.44
CA THR A 545 39.64 -15.66 -16.35
C THR A 545 40.92 -14.82 -16.30
N SER A 546 42.04 -15.45 -15.95
CA SER A 546 43.36 -14.82 -16.01
C SER A 546 43.88 -14.73 -17.45
N SER A 547 44.28 -13.54 -17.90
CA SER A 547 45.10 -13.36 -19.10
C SER A 547 46.57 -13.70 -18.81
N ALA A 548 47.25 -14.31 -19.78
CA ALA A 548 48.71 -14.38 -19.83
C ALA A 548 49.23 -14.55 -21.27
N ASN A 549 50.05 -13.58 -21.68
CA ASN A 549 50.95 -13.54 -22.83
C ASN A 549 51.92 -14.76 -22.87
N GLU A 550 52.61 -15.15 -23.95
CA GLU A 550 52.68 -14.71 -25.36
C GLU A 550 53.35 -15.82 -26.21
N ALA A 551 53.75 -15.50 -27.46
CA ALA A 551 54.84 -16.13 -28.21
C ALA A 551 54.63 -17.52 -28.85
N ASP A 552 53.97 -17.48 -30.01
CA ASP A 552 54.56 -17.81 -31.32
C ASP A 552 54.73 -19.25 -31.86
N LEU A 553 54.49 -19.31 -33.18
CA LEU A 553 55.06 -20.19 -34.22
C LEU A 553 54.84 -21.73 -34.26
N THR A 554 54.25 -22.12 -35.41
CA THR A 554 54.51 -23.31 -36.25
C THR A 554 53.67 -24.62 -36.14
N HIS A 555 52.81 -24.76 -37.15
CA HIS A 555 52.70 -25.93 -38.05
C HIS A 555 52.06 -27.28 -37.62
N ASN A 556 51.05 -27.64 -38.43
CA ASN A 556 50.83 -28.95 -39.09
C ASN A 556 50.06 -30.11 -38.42
N ARG A 557 48.92 -30.42 -39.07
CA ARG A 557 48.50 -31.74 -39.58
C ARG A 557 47.99 -32.85 -38.64
N ARG A 558 46.73 -33.18 -38.91
CA ARG A 558 46.19 -34.53 -39.27
C ARG A 558 46.00 -35.62 -38.19
N ASN A 559 44.71 -35.90 -38.00
CA ASN A 559 44.05 -37.21 -38.24
C ASN A 559 44.29 -38.43 -37.33
N ARG A 560 43.17 -39.15 -37.15
CA ARG A 560 43.00 -40.56 -36.74
C ARG A 560 43.28 -40.83 -35.25
N SER A 561 42.35 -41.30 -34.42
CA SER A 561 41.23 -42.29 -34.50
C SER A 561 41.65 -43.73 -34.18
N CYS A 562 40.86 -44.39 -33.31
CA CYS A 562 40.91 -45.82 -32.97
C CYS A 562 42.16 -46.24 -32.13
N SER A 563 42.15 -47.27 -31.29
CA SER A 563 41.05 -48.08 -30.69
C SER A 563 41.64 -49.11 -29.70
N GLY A 564 40.86 -49.57 -28.71
CA GLY A 564 41.18 -50.72 -27.84
C GLY A 564 41.35 -50.35 -26.35
N SER A 565 40.89 -51.08 -25.32
CA SER A 565 40.77 -52.54 -25.04
C SER A 565 41.98 -53.08 -24.24
N SER A 566 41.85 -53.89 -23.18
CA SER A 566 40.70 -54.37 -22.36
C SER A 566 41.22 -55.17 -21.13
N GLN A 567 40.31 -55.67 -20.27
CA GLN A 567 40.52 -56.68 -19.20
C GLN A 567 41.30 -56.18 -17.95
N HIS A 568 41.11 -56.65 -16.71
CA HIS A 568 40.24 -57.68 -16.08
C HIS A 568 39.39 -57.04 -14.94
N ALA A 569 38.17 -57.43 -14.54
CA ALA A 569 37.53 -58.73 -14.23
C ALA A 569 37.95 -59.32 -12.85
N ALA A 570 37.07 -59.85 -11.98
CA ALA A 570 35.57 -59.91 -11.94
C ALA A 570 35.07 -60.47 -10.57
N VAL A 571 33.78 -60.87 -10.50
CA VAL A 571 33.10 -61.74 -9.49
C VAL A 571 32.60 -61.03 -8.21
N CYS A 572 31.34 -61.14 -7.75
CA CYS A 572 30.00 -61.57 -8.25
C CYS A 572 28.96 -61.17 -7.16
N SER A 573 27.62 -61.16 -7.28
CA SER A 573 26.57 -61.23 -8.33
C SER A 573 25.27 -60.68 -7.65
N SER A 574 24.00 -60.72 -8.10
CA SER A 574 23.18 -61.21 -9.24
C SER A 574 21.89 -60.30 -9.24
N VAL A 575 20.72 -60.48 -9.89
CA VAL A 575 20.00 -61.56 -10.62
C VAL A 575 19.21 -60.94 -11.80
N SER A 576 18.77 -61.79 -12.73
CA SER A 576 17.72 -61.60 -13.77
C SER A 576 16.37 -61.00 -13.31
N SER A 577 15.45 -60.54 -14.18
CA SER A 577 15.43 -59.99 -15.58
C SER A 577 13.95 -59.57 -15.91
N ASP A 578 13.38 -59.32 -17.11
CA ASP A 578 13.73 -59.60 -18.52
C ASP A 578 12.95 -58.70 -19.56
N MET A 579 12.77 -59.19 -20.78
CA MET A 579 12.28 -58.62 -22.05
C MET A 579 10.83 -59.10 -22.44
N LYS A 580 10.14 -58.77 -23.57
CA LYS A 580 10.17 -57.76 -24.68
C LYS A 580 8.89 -57.86 -25.59
N GLN A 581 8.68 -56.85 -26.45
CA GLN A 581 8.16 -56.89 -27.84
C GLN A 581 6.74 -57.41 -28.19
N ARG A 582 5.99 -56.64 -29.02
CA ARG A 582 5.68 -56.92 -30.46
C ARG A 582 4.78 -55.82 -31.10
N THR A 583 5.20 -55.09 -32.14
CA THR A 583 5.00 -55.27 -33.63
C THR A 583 3.56 -55.11 -34.17
N ASN A 584 3.26 -54.58 -35.38
CA ASN A 584 3.93 -53.72 -36.40
C ASN A 584 2.95 -53.49 -37.61
N ARG A 585 3.29 -52.62 -38.59
CA ARG A 585 2.79 -52.51 -40.01
C ARG A 585 1.44 -51.78 -40.29
N LEU A 586 1.41 -50.73 -41.15
CA LEU A 586 1.18 -50.63 -42.63
C LEU A 586 -0.33 -50.52 -43.02
N SER A 587 -0.79 -49.81 -44.08
CA SER A 587 -0.13 -48.93 -45.08
C SER A 587 -1.11 -48.17 -46.02
N HIS A 588 -0.61 -47.08 -46.64
CA HIS A 588 -0.88 -46.58 -48.01
C HIS A 588 -2.17 -45.82 -48.41
N HIS A 589 -1.91 -44.78 -49.25
CA HIS A 589 -2.71 -44.11 -50.29
C HIS A 589 -4.13 -43.56 -49.99
N GLY A 590 -4.57 -42.43 -50.58
CA GLY A 590 -3.79 -41.40 -51.29
C GLY A 590 -4.58 -40.58 -52.34
N SER A 591 -4.08 -39.36 -52.59
CA SER A 591 -4.23 -38.55 -53.82
C SER A 591 -5.56 -37.84 -54.15
N GLN A 592 -5.42 -36.68 -54.83
CA GLN A 592 -6.41 -35.96 -55.65
C GLN A 592 -7.64 -35.34 -54.91
N ASN A 593 -8.20 -34.19 -55.33
CA ASN A 593 -7.72 -33.15 -56.25
C ASN A 593 -8.39 -31.78 -55.93
N GLU A 594 -7.90 -30.74 -56.61
CA GLU A 594 -8.61 -29.58 -57.24
C GLU A 594 -10.03 -29.15 -56.78
N ALA A 595 -10.44 -27.87 -56.91
CA ALA A 595 -9.76 -26.58 -57.10
C ALA A 595 -10.82 -25.46 -57.15
N GLU A 596 -10.41 -24.20 -56.90
CA GLU A 596 -11.06 -22.98 -57.41
C GLU A 596 -12.52 -22.67 -56.94
N SER A 597 -13.08 -21.45 -57.03
CA SER A 597 -12.52 -20.17 -57.50
C SER A 597 -13.27 -18.94 -56.95
N ARG A 598 -12.56 -17.81 -56.74
CA ARG A 598 -13.04 -16.39 -56.91
C ARG A 598 -14.13 -15.92 -55.90
N LYS A 599 -14.32 -14.66 -55.48
CA LYS A 599 -13.89 -13.25 -55.78
C LYS A 599 -14.39 -12.39 -54.56
N ARG A 600 -13.99 -11.14 -54.23
CA ARG A 600 -12.96 -10.14 -54.65
C ARG A 600 -13.00 -8.92 -53.69
N CYS A 601 -11.86 -8.29 -53.32
CA CYS A 601 -11.73 -6.90 -52.78
C CYS A 601 -12.33 -6.62 -51.36
N ASN A 602 -11.88 -5.63 -50.56
CA ASN A 602 -10.87 -4.56 -50.73
C ASN A 602 -10.26 -4.07 -49.37
N SER A 603 -9.40 -3.03 -49.40
CA SER A 603 -8.66 -2.33 -48.30
C SER A 603 -7.55 -3.14 -47.59
N TYR A 604 -6.27 -2.72 -47.51
CA TYR A 604 -5.58 -1.46 -47.09
C TYR A 604 -5.49 -1.31 -45.55
N SER A 605 -4.34 -1.01 -44.91
CA SER A 605 -2.95 -0.72 -45.38
C SER A 605 -1.90 -1.07 -44.28
N SER A 606 -0.91 -1.95 -44.51
CA SER A 606 0.50 -1.68 -44.96
C SER A 606 1.58 -1.55 -43.86
N LYS A 607 2.54 -2.51 -43.85
CA LYS A 607 3.91 -2.43 -43.27
C LYS A 607 4.92 -2.90 -44.32
N THR A 608 6.14 -2.33 -44.34
CA THR A 608 7.38 -2.88 -44.96
C THR A 608 8.60 -2.15 -44.34
N SER A 609 9.76 -2.72 -43.95
CA SER A 609 10.56 -3.90 -44.41
C SER A 609 11.36 -3.61 -45.70
N PRO A 610 12.56 -4.20 -45.98
CA PRO A 610 12.98 -5.61 -45.74
C PRO A 610 14.43 -5.78 -45.15
N LEU A 611 15.00 -6.98 -44.84
CA LEU A 611 15.48 -8.04 -45.77
C LEU A 611 15.61 -9.47 -45.15
N ALA A 612 15.24 -10.46 -45.99
CA ALA A 612 15.50 -11.93 -46.06
C ALA A 612 16.28 -12.70 -44.95
N ILE A 613 15.84 -13.85 -44.37
CA ILE A 613 15.39 -15.19 -44.91
C ILE A 613 16.58 -16.14 -45.23
N PRO A 614 16.57 -17.49 -44.94
CA PRO A 614 15.46 -18.40 -44.54
C PRO A 614 15.66 -19.30 -43.29
N GLY A 615 14.57 -19.86 -42.73
CA GLY A 615 14.60 -21.02 -41.80
C GLY A 615 13.31 -21.26 -40.99
N VAL A 616 12.54 -22.32 -41.31
CA VAL A 616 11.17 -22.64 -40.80
C VAL A 616 11.01 -24.19 -40.85
N PRO A 617 10.45 -24.91 -39.84
CA PRO A 617 9.10 -24.69 -39.30
C PRO A 617 8.92 -24.71 -37.77
N ASN A 618 7.79 -24.13 -37.35
CA ASN A 618 7.31 -24.09 -35.97
C ASN A 618 5.94 -24.81 -35.87
N VAL A 619 5.55 -25.27 -34.67
CA VAL A 619 4.33 -26.06 -34.44
C VAL A 619 3.31 -25.26 -33.61
N ASN A 620 2.05 -25.27 -34.03
CA ASN A 620 0.95 -24.60 -33.32
C ASN A 620 0.61 -25.27 -31.98
N PHE A 621 0.27 -24.45 -30.99
CA PHE A 621 -0.71 -24.80 -29.96
C PHE A 621 -1.77 -23.68 -29.84
N GLY A 622 -2.95 -23.94 -30.41
CA GLY A 622 -4.16 -23.17 -30.13
C GLY A 622 -5.00 -23.89 -29.08
N GLY A 623 -5.63 -23.15 -28.17
CA GLY A 623 -6.49 -23.72 -27.13
C GLY A 623 -7.77 -24.34 -27.69
N ASN A 624 -8.29 -25.36 -27.01
CA ASN A 624 -9.52 -26.05 -27.41
C ASN A 624 -10.62 -25.83 -26.37
N LYS A 625 -11.79 -25.39 -26.83
CA LYS A 625 -13.06 -25.49 -26.09
C LYS A 625 -13.49 -26.96 -26.05
N PHE A 626 -14.28 -27.36 -25.05
CA PHE A 626 -15.02 -28.62 -25.11
C PHE A 626 -16.48 -28.44 -24.69
N SER A 627 -17.37 -29.18 -25.34
CA SER A 627 -18.82 -29.03 -25.22
C SER A 627 -19.53 -30.37 -25.23
N SER A 628 -20.36 -30.59 -24.20
CA SER A 628 -21.64 -31.33 -24.20
C SER A 628 -21.71 -32.83 -24.56
N SER A 629 -22.72 -33.47 -23.94
CA SER A 629 -23.44 -34.69 -24.37
C SER A 629 -22.77 -36.07 -24.16
N ALA A 630 -23.52 -37.19 -23.97
CA ALA A 630 -24.88 -37.37 -23.43
C ALA A 630 -25.20 -38.86 -23.14
N GLY A 631 -26.19 -39.09 -22.26
CA GLY A 631 -26.96 -40.34 -22.12
C GLY A 631 -26.38 -41.44 -21.22
N ALA A 632 -27.09 -42.54 -20.93
CA ALA A 632 -28.53 -42.81 -20.87
C ALA A 632 -28.76 -44.28 -20.43
N ALA A 633 -29.84 -44.56 -19.68
CA ALA A 633 -30.39 -45.92 -19.42
C ALA A 633 -29.48 -46.92 -18.64
N GLU A 634 -29.94 -48.03 -18.03
CA GLU A 634 -31.24 -48.42 -17.45
C GLU A 634 -31.10 -49.62 -16.48
N ILE A 635 -32.06 -49.77 -15.54
CA ILE A 635 -32.61 -51.05 -15.01
C ILE A 635 -31.72 -52.05 -14.21
N SER A 636 -32.36 -52.70 -13.21
CA SER A 636 -31.97 -53.92 -12.47
C SER A 636 -30.86 -53.80 -11.40
N SER A 637 -30.85 -54.57 -10.30
CA SER A 637 -31.94 -55.27 -9.57
C SER A 637 -31.48 -55.74 -8.18
N GLN A 638 -32.42 -56.11 -7.30
CA GLN A 638 -32.39 -57.11 -6.20
C GLN A 638 -31.00 -57.72 -5.79
N THR A 639 -30.63 -57.85 -4.51
CA THR A 639 -31.35 -58.69 -3.52
C THR A 639 -30.93 -58.47 -2.03
N ASN A 640 -31.93 -58.55 -1.13
CA ASN A 640 -31.96 -59.20 0.20
C ASN A 640 -30.77 -59.24 1.22
N ARG A 641 -31.12 -58.89 2.47
CA ARG A 641 -30.71 -59.51 3.79
C ARG A 641 -29.23 -59.35 4.19
N GLY A 642 -28.84 -59.09 5.45
CA GLY A 642 -29.38 -59.51 6.75
C GLY A 642 -28.44 -60.60 7.33
N THR A 643 -28.00 -60.63 8.59
CA THR A 643 -28.69 -60.32 9.86
C THR A 643 -27.73 -60.15 11.08
N HIS A 644 -28.28 -59.66 12.20
CA HIS A 644 -27.86 -59.86 13.62
C HIS A 644 -26.39 -59.74 14.10
N SER A 645 -26.13 -58.64 14.84
CA SER A 645 -25.75 -58.62 16.28
C SER A 645 -24.73 -59.61 16.86
N ARG A 646 -23.66 -59.07 17.49
CA ARG A 646 -23.46 -59.17 18.95
C ARG A 646 -22.40 -58.20 19.51
N LEU A 647 -22.46 -57.96 20.83
CA LEU A 647 -21.41 -57.25 21.58
C LEU A 647 -20.16 -58.13 21.74
N ALA A 648 -18.99 -57.49 21.82
CA ALA A 648 -17.84 -57.99 22.57
C ALA A 648 -17.12 -56.82 23.25
N THR A 649 -17.10 -56.82 24.59
CA THR A 649 -16.22 -55.99 25.40
C THR A 649 -14.86 -56.66 25.54
N MET A 650 -13.77 -55.91 25.37
CA MET A 650 -12.50 -56.16 26.07
C MET A 650 -11.81 -54.82 26.32
N SER A 651 -11.06 -54.74 27.42
CA SER A 651 -10.35 -53.56 27.89
C SER A 651 -8.82 -53.75 27.74
N ASP A 652 -8.08 -52.70 28.11
CA ASP A 652 -6.69 -52.72 28.55
C ASP A 652 -5.62 -53.24 27.57
N TYR A 653 -4.85 -52.30 27.02
CA TYR A 653 -3.39 -52.40 27.17
C TYR A 653 -2.76 -51.01 27.39
N SER A 654 -1.99 -50.90 28.47
CA SER A 654 -1.11 -49.78 28.82
C SER A 654 0.27 -49.94 28.13
N ALA A 655 1.18 -48.97 28.05
CA ALA A 655 1.25 -47.60 28.58
C ALA A 655 2.15 -46.73 27.69
N SER A 656 2.10 -45.40 27.82
CA SER A 656 3.18 -44.49 27.42
C SER A 656 3.39 -43.41 28.51
N PRO A 657 4.61 -42.83 28.64
CA PRO A 657 4.99 -42.09 29.85
C PRO A 657 4.40 -40.67 29.91
N PRO A 658 4.05 -40.16 31.11
CA PRO A 658 3.49 -38.82 31.27
C PRO A 658 4.55 -37.73 31.07
N LEU A 659 4.30 -36.79 30.15
CA LEU A 659 5.20 -35.70 29.79
C LEU A 659 5.24 -34.55 30.83
N GLN A 660 5.22 -34.87 32.14
CA GLN A 660 5.12 -33.90 33.24
C GLN A 660 6.47 -33.35 33.74
N ALA A 661 7.60 -33.78 33.17
CA ALA A 661 8.93 -33.37 33.63
C ALA A 661 9.38 -32.00 33.10
N LEU A 662 8.91 -31.56 31.91
CA LEU A 662 9.47 -30.39 31.21
C LEU A 662 8.75 -29.05 31.49
N MET A 663 7.65 -29.05 32.24
CA MET A 663 6.85 -27.83 32.53
C MET A 663 7.20 -27.14 33.87
N ARG A 664 8.32 -27.49 34.52
CA ARG A 664 8.65 -26.96 35.86
C ARG A 664 9.56 -25.74 35.91
N HIS A 665 10.16 -25.31 34.79
CA HIS A 665 11.15 -24.20 34.80
C HIS A 665 10.57 -22.79 34.62
N TYR A 666 9.26 -22.65 34.32
CA TYR A 666 8.60 -21.35 34.12
C TYR A 666 7.29 -21.21 34.94
N SER A 667 7.36 -21.51 36.24
CA SER A 667 6.25 -21.25 37.19
C SER A 667 6.61 -20.30 38.34
N TYR A 668 7.76 -19.62 38.29
CA TYR A 668 8.29 -18.82 39.40
C TYR A 668 7.72 -17.38 39.50
N TYR A 669 6.44 -17.21 39.14
CA TYR A 669 5.63 -16.03 39.48
C TYR A 669 4.20 -16.47 39.80
N LYS A 670 4.08 -17.34 40.82
CA LYS A 670 2.81 -17.91 41.26
C LYS A 670 2.83 -18.26 42.74
N ASP A 671 2.54 -17.26 43.57
CA ASP A 671 1.59 -17.38 44.69
C ASP A 671 1.26 -15.99 45.24
N GLY A 672 -0.02 -15.63 45.16
CA GLY A 672 -0.56 -14.36 45.64
C GLY A 672 -1.83 -14.62 46.44
N ASN A 673 -1.70 -15.31 47.58
CA ASN A 673 -2.82 -15.70 48.41
C ASN A 673 -2.99 -14.74 49.61
N THR A 674 -4.18 -14.21 49.81
CA THR A 674 -4.39 -12.96 50.54
C THR A 674 -4.46 -13.15 52.06
N THR A 675 -3.49 -12.60 52.79
CA THR A 675 -3.68 -12.20 54.19
C THR A 675 -3.09 -10.80 54.40
N GLN A 676 -3.86 -9.91 55.03
CA GLN A 676 -3.46 -8.52 55.23
C GLN A 676 -2.35 -8.39 56.27
N LYS A 677 -1.20 -7.80 55.91
CA LYS A 677 -0.26 -7.16 56.83
C LYS A 677 0.53 -6.07 56.12
N SER A 678 0.59 -4.89 56.75
CA SER A 678 1.50 -3.74 56.52
C SER A 678 2.33 -3.74 55.23
N ALA A 679 1.97 -2.88 54.28
CA ALA A 679 2.69 -2.73 53.01
C ALA A 679 4.09 -2.12 53.18
N SER A 680 5.13 -2.92 52.94
CA SER A 680 6.43 -2.43 52.48
C SER A 680 6.40 -2.22 50.96
N GLN A 681 7.10 -1.21 50.44
CA GLN A 681 7.15 -0.98 48.99
C GLN A 681 7.93 -2.09 48.26
N PRO A 682 7.50 -2.51 47.06
CA PRO A 682 8.36 -3.30 46.17
C PRO A 682 9.51 -2.43 45.65
N GLN A 683 10.74 -2.85 45.93
CA GLN A 683 11.93 -2.43 45.18
C GLN A 683 11.98 -3.21 43.84
N LEU A 684 12.80 -2.78 42.88
CA LEU A 684 13.03 -3.56 41.66
C LEU A 684 13.62 -4.94 42.02
N SER A 685 13.35 -5.95 41.19
CA SER A 685 14.21 -7.14 41.20
C SER A 685 15.59 -6.75 40.67
N SER A 686 16.65 -7.21 41.34
CA SER A 686 18.04 -6.96 40.96
C SER A 686 18.28 -7.30 39.48
N ASP A 687 17.65 -8.38 39.03
CA ASP A 687 17.70 -8.92 37.66
C ASP A 687 17.26 -7.91 36.59
N THR A 688 16.31 -7.00 36.86
CA THR A 688 15.87 -6.05 35.82
C THR A 688 16.90 -4.95 35.59
N MET A 689 17.53 -4.46 36.66
CA MET A 689 18.62 -3.48 36.59
C MET A 689 19.90 -4.14 36.07
N SER A 690 20.20 -5.34 36.55
CA SER A 690 21.28 -6.19 36.06
C SER A 690 21.13 -6.48 34.57
N LEU A 691 19.93 -6.80 34.06
CA LEU A 691 19.71 -7.02 32.62
C LEU A 691 19.93 -5.74 31.80
N LEU A 692 19.55 -4.57 32.31
CA LEU A 692 19.78 -3.29 31.61
C LEU A 692 21.27 -2.95 31.56
N LEU A 693 21.97 -3.07 32.70
CA LEU A 693 23.43 -2.92 32.81
C LEU A 693 24.19 -4.00 32.03
N HIS A 694 23.65 -5.21 31.92
CA HIS A 694 24.23 -6.31 31.14
C HIS A 694 23.96 -6.16 29.64
N THR A 695 22.83 -5.57 29.24
CA THR A 695 22.60 -5.16 27.83
C THR A 695 23.64 -4.12 27.44
N LEU A 696 23.86 -3.11 28.29
CA LEU A 696 24.94 -2.13 28.13
C LEU A 696 26.33 -2.80 28.06
N ALA A 697 26.61 -3.75 28.96
CA ALA A 697 27.89 -4.47 29.01
C ALA A 697 28.09 -5.50 27.88
N LEU A 698 27.03 -5.92 27.19
CA LEU A 698 27.08 -6.75 25.98
C LEU A 698 27.26 -5.91 24.72
N GLU A 699 26.63 -4.72 24.65
CA GLU A 699 26.94 -3.74 23.59
C GLU A 699 28.39 -3.24 23.71
N GLN A 700 28.94 -3.11 24.93
CA GLN A 700 30.36 -2.87 25.20
C GLN A 700 31.32 -4.00 24.77
N GLN A 701 30.83 -5.14 24.27
CA GLN A 701 31.69 -6.18 23.65
C GLN A 701 31.90 -5.97 22.15
N GLN A 702 31.37 -4.89 21.56
CA GLN A 702 31.84 -4.43 20.25
C GLN A 702 33.23 -3.78 20.37
N PRO A 703 34.21 -4.13 19.50
CA PRO A 703 35.63 -4.01 19.82
C PRO A 703 36.24 -2.59 19.77
N GLU A 704 35.47 -1.56 19.40
CA GLU A 704 36.00 -0.24 18.98
C GLU A 704 35.70 0.93 19.94
N THR A 705 34.93 0.73 21.02
CA THR A 705 34.71 1.80 22.00
C THR A 705 34.46 1.28 23.42
N GLU A 706 35.47 1.45 24.29
CA GLU A 706 35.21 1.49 25.74
C GLU A 706 34.30 2.69 26.02
N LEU A 707 33.07 2.44 26.48
CA LEU A 707 32.15 3.51 26.87
C LEU A 707 32.82 4.33 28.00
N PRO A 708 33.06 5.65 27.84
CA PRO A 708 33.73 6.46 28.84
C PRO A 708 33.13 6.26 30.23
N SER A 709 33.99 5.98 31.22
CA SER A 709 33.55 5.54 32.56
C SER A 709 32.65 6.55 33.28
N ASP A 710 32.74 7.83 32.92
CA ASP A 710 31.85 8.90 33.38
C ASP A 710 30.42 8.75 32.83
N LEU A 711 30.27 8.40 31.54
CA LEU A 711 28.95 8.16 30.92
C LEU A 711 28.26 6.93 31.53
N ALA A 712 29.04 5.88 31.87
CA ALA A 712 28.52 4.72 32.59
C ALA A 712 27.99 5.09 33.98
N GLN A 713 28.69 5.96 34.72
CA GLN A 713 28.26 6.46 36.04
C GLN A 713 27.01 7.36 35.95
N VAL A 714 26.97 8.29 35.00
CA VAL A 714 25.82 9.19 34.78
C VAL A 714 24.57 8.40 34.38
N ALA A 715 24.70 7.41 33.48
CA ALA A 715 23.60 6.52 33.13
C ALA A 715 23.15 5.70 34.35
N ALA A 716 24.08 5.09 35.10
CA ALA A 716 23.75 4.29 36.27
C ALA A 716 22.98 5.07 37.35
N ALA A 717 23.28 6.36 37.54
CA ALA A 717 22.59 7.21 38.51
C ALA A 717 21.08 7.31 38.22
N TRP A 718 20.67 7.84 37.07
CA TRP A 718 19.24 8.02 36.77
C TRP A 718 18.52 6.70 36.46
N ILE A 719 19.23 5.68 35.94
CA ILE A 719 18.71 4.33 35.77
C ILE A 719 18.44 3.66 37.14
N SER A 720 19.16 4.04 38.21
CA SER A 720 18.91 3.48 39.55
C SER A 720 17.55 3.90 40.14
N ASP A 721 17.09 5.11 39.82
CA ASP A 721 15.75 5.61 40.18
C ASP A 721 14.64 5.12 39.23
N LEU A 722 14.99 4.61 38.05
CA LEU A 722 14.05 4.27 36.99
C LEU A 722 13.20 3.02 37.29
N ARG A 723 12.06 3.23 37.95
CA ARG A 723 11.04 2.19 38.15
C ARG A 723 10.25 1.92 36.85
N LEU A 724 10.78 1.04 36.01
CA LEU A 724 10.08 0.51 34.84
C LEU A 724 8.88 -0.36 35.26
N LYS A 725 7.68 0.06 34.85
CA LYS A 725 6.41 -0.67 35.00
C LYS A 725 6.39 -1.92 34.10
N SER A 726 5.51 -2.88 34.42
CA SER A 726 5.25 -4.02 33.56
C SER A 726 4.38 -3.64 32.36
N PHE A 727 4.41 -4.43 31.28
CA PHE A 727 3.44 -4.28 30.18
C PHE A 727 1.99 -4.38 30.68
N SER A 728 1.71 -5.26 31.64
CA SER A 728 0.39 -5.36 32.30
C SER A 728 -0.03 -4.14 33.12
N GLN A 729 0.84 -3.14 33.31
CA GLN A 729 0.52 -1.84 33.91
C GLN A 729 0.49 -0.71 32.88
N ILE A 730 1.35 -0.76 31.85
CA ILE A 730 1.45 0.27 30.81
C ILE A 730 0.33 0.10 29.77
N LEU A 731 0.09 -1.12 29.29
CA LEU A 731 -0.85 -1.39 28.21
C LEU A 731 -2.32 -1.09 28.57
N PRO A 732 -2.83 -1.36 29.80
CA PRO A 732 -4.18 -0.94 30.18
C PRO A 732 -4.34 0.59 30.30
N LEU A 733 -3.26 1.32 30.61
CA LEU A 733 -3.29 2.79 30.59
C LEU A 733 -3.40 3.31 29.15
N ILE A 734 -2.60 2.77 28.22
CA ILE A 734 -2.70 3.09 26.79
C ILE A 734 -4.10 2.73 26.25
N LEU A 735 -4.67 1.58 26.64
CA LEU A 735 -6.06 1.23 26.28
C LEU A 735 -7.04 2.32 26.68
N ARG A 736 -7.00 2.78 27.93
CA ARG A 736 -7.91 3.81 28.44
C ARG A 736 -7.73 5.15 27.72
N GLN A 737 -6.50 5.52 27.36
CA GLN A 737 -6.18 6.72 26.58
C GLN A 737 -6.74 6.61 25.16
N THR A 738 -6.57 5.45 24.50
CA THR A 738 -7.19 5.16 23.20
C THR A 738 -8.71 5.20 23.28
N VAL A 739 -9.32 4.62 24.32
CA VAL A 739 -10.77 4.57 24.48
C VAL A 739 -11.36 5.94 24.80
N GLU A 740 -10.72 6.76 25.65
CA GLU A 740 -11.10 8.17 25.84
C GLU A 740 -11.08 8.92 24.50
N SER A 741 -10.04 8.67 23.69
CA SER A 741 -9.88 9.29 22.36
C SER A 741 -10.99 8.92 21.38
N LEU A 742 -11.60 7.73 21.50
CA LEU A 742 -12.76 7.34 20.67
C LEU A 742 -13.97 8.26 20.89
N ALA A 743 -14.14 8.80 22.10
CA ALA A 743 -15.22 9.73 22.44
C ALA A 743 -14.79 11.21 22.36
N ASP A 744 -13.56 11.52 21.93
CA ASP A 744 -13.14 12.91 21.72
C ASP A 744 -13.96 13.52 20.58
N CYS A 745 -14.47 14.74 20.80
CA CYS A 745 -15.27 15.46 19.82
C CYS A 745 -14.47 15.87 18.57
N ARG A 746 -13.14 16.03 18.70
CA ARG A 746 -12.26 16.34 17.57
C ARG A 746 -12.02 15.13 16.69
N TRP A 747 -12.15 15.32 15.38
CA TRP A 747 -12.06 14.26 14.40
C TRP A 747 -10.68 13.59 14.40
N GLU A 748 -9.62 14.37 14.55
CA GLU A 748 -8.23 13.95 14.44
C GLU A 748 -7.87 12.95 15.54
N VAL A 749 -8.18 13.29 16.79
CA VAL A 749 -7.98 12.45 17.98
C VAL A 749 -8.84 11.18 17.89
N ARG A 750 -10.11 11.33 17.46
CA ARG A 750 -11.05 10.21 17.31
C ARG A 750 -10.63 9.23 16.21
N ARG A 751 -10.16 9.73 15.07
CA ARG A 751 -9.61 8.94 13.96
C ARG A 751 -8.38 8.16 14.40
N MET A 752 -7.42 8.82 15.06
CA MET A 752 -6.22 8.13 15.58
C MET A 752 -6.58 7.08 16.64
N GLY A 753 -7.56 7.35 17.50
CA GLY A 753 -8.10 6.36 18.44
C GLY A 753 -8.68 5.14 17.72
N GLN A 754 -9.42 5.36 16.64
CA GLN A 754 -10.02 4.29 15.82
C GLN A 754 -8.97 3.46 15.05
N GLN A 755 -7.87 4.08 14.61
CA GLN A 755 -6.76 3.40 13.92
C GLN A 755 -5.89 2.59 14.90
N LEU A 756 -5.58 3.15 16.07
CA LEU A 756 -4.77 2.49 17.10
C LEU A 756 -5.49 1.31 17.76
N PHE A 757 -6.82 1.38 17.94
CA PHE A 757 -7.54 0.40 18.75
C PHE A 757 -7.42 -1.06 18.24
N PRO A 758 -7.56 -1.37 16.94
CA PRO A 758 -7.27 -2.71 16.40
C PRO A 758 -5.84 -3.18 16.64
N CYS A 759 -4.83 -2.33 16.41
CA CYS A 759 -3.44 -2.68 16.67
C CYS A 759 -3.22 -3.03 18.15
N LEU A 760 -3.81 -2.28 19.07
CA LEU A 760 -3.68 -2.50 20.50
C LEU A 760 -4.35 -3.81 20.95
N VAL A 761 -5.51 -4.14 20.39
CA VAL A 761 -6.19 -5.43 20.61
C VAL A 761 -5.35 -6.61 20.10
N GLU A 762 -4.74 -6.49 18.93
CA GLU A 762 -3.84 -7.53 18.40
C GLU A 762 -2.59 -7.70 19.28
N VAL A 763 -1.96 -6.61 19.74
CA VAL A 763 -0.87 -6.68 20.72
C VAL A 763 -1.31 -7.41 21.99
N PHE A 764 -2.54 -7.23 22.46
CA PHE A 764 -3.00 -7.95 23.65
C PHE A 764 -3.21 -9.45 23.38
N LEU A 765 -3.70 -9.85 22.20
CA LEU A 765 -3.78 -11.27 21.83
C LEU A 765 -2.41 -11.94 21.80
N TRP A 766 -1.42 -11.31 21.16
CA TRP A 766 -0.08 -11.88 21.05
C TRP A 766 0.67 -11.92 22.40
N PHE A 767 0.55 -10.88 23.23
CA PHE A 767 1.36 -10.72 24.44
C PHE A 767 0.64 -11.17 25.73
N ASP A 768 -0.55 -10.65 26.03
CA ASP A 768 -1.28 -11.01 27.26
C ASP A 768 -2.82 -10.94 27.09
N VAL A 769 -3.38 -12.03 26.56
CA VAL A 769 -4.83 -12.22 26.34
C VAL A 769 -5.68 -12.04 27.60
N ARG A 770 -5.09 -12.14 28.80
CA ARG A 770 -5.82 -11.90 30.07
C ARG A 770 -6.30 -10.46 30.17
N LEU A 771 -5.57 -9.49 29.61
CA LEU A 771 -6.00 -8.08 29.55
C LEU A 771 -7.28 -7.92 28.73
N LEU A 772 -7.44 -8.71 27.65
CA LEU A 772 -8.68 -8.78 26.89
C LEU A 772 -9.78 -9.51 27.66
N GLN A 773 -9.48 -10.60 28.37
CA GLN A 773 -10.48 -11.26 29.21
C GLN A 773 -10.99 -10.35 30.35
N ASP A 774 -10.13 -9.54 30.96
CA ASP A 774 -10.50 -8.56 31.98
C ASP A 774 -11.29 -7.38 31.39
N LEU A 775 -11.01 -7.00 30.14
CA LEU A 775 -11.82 -6.05 29.39
C LEU A 775 -13.20 -6.65 29.02
N TRP A 776 -13.27 -7.89 28.53
CA TRP A 776 -14.53 -8.53 28.12
C TRP A 776 -15.49 -8.80 29.28
N LYS A 777 -15.00 -8.91 30.52
CA LYS A 777 -15.85 -8.92 31.73
C LYS A 777 -16.66 -7.64 31.91
N ARG A 778 -16.34 -6.56 31.18
CA ARG A 778 -17.09 -5.29 31.13
C ARG A 778 -18.15 -5.26 30.01
N ILE A 779 -18.34 -6.33 29.25
CA ILE A 779 -19.47 -6.44 28.31
C ILE A 779 -20.73 -6.73 29.15
N CYS A 780 -21.40 -5.66 29.59
CA CYS A 780 -22.68 -5.68 30.28
C CYS A 780 -23.81 -5.15 29.35
N GLY A 781 -25.04 -5.04 29.87
CA GLY A 781 -26.16 -4.43 29.13
C GLY A 781 -26.15 -2.90 29.11
N GLU A 782 -25.23 -2.26 29.83
CA GLU A 782 -25.16 -0.80 29.99
C GLU A 782 -24.29 -0.19 28.88
N SER A 783 -24.76 0.89 28.27
CA SER A 783 -24.12 1.54 27.11
C SER A 783 -22.93 2.44 27.49
N SER A 784 -22.00 1.96 28.32
CA SER A 784 -20.76 2.70 28.62
C SER A 784 -19.77 2.66 27.45
N LEU A 785 -18.88 3.67 27.38
CA LEU A 785 -17.78 3.70 26.42
C LEU A 785 -16.81 2.51 26.60
N MET A 786 -16.61 2.05 27.84
CA MET A 786 -15.87 0.81 28.13
C MET A 786 -16.60 -0.46 27.66
N THR A 787 -17.94 -0.49 27.68
CA THR A 787 -18.76 -1.58 27.10
C THR A 787 -18.56 -1.63 25.58
N TYR A 788 -18.59 -0.47 24.90
CA TYR A 788 -18.30 -0.36 23.47
C TYR A 788 -16.90 -0.85 23.13
N ALA A 789 -15.86 -0.38 23.85
CA ALA A 789 -14.50 -0.84 23.66
C ALA A 789 -14.36 -2.36 23.91
N ALA A 790 -14.97 -2.88 24.96
CA ALA A 790 -14.94 -4.31 25.26
C ALA A 790 -15.60 -5.15 24.15
N CYS A 791 -16.78 -4.74 23.69
CA CYS A 791 -17.50 -5.40 22.60
C CYS A 791 -16.72 -5.34 21.27
N TRP A 792 -16.10 -4.20 20.96
CA TRP A 792 -15.32 -4.02 19.73
C TRP A 792 -14.01 -4.83 19.76
N SER A 793 -13.34 -4.90 20.92
CA SER A 793 -12.16 -5.75 21.09
C SER A 793 -12.48 -7.24 20.94
N LEU A 794 -13.69 -7.67 21.36
CA LEU A 794 -14.17 -9.03 21.15
C LEU A 794 -14.43 -9.31 19.66
N GLN A 795 -15.09 -8.39 18.94
CA GLN A 795 -15.30 -8.49 17.48
C GLN A 795 -13.97 -8.61 16.73
N ILE A 796 -13.01 -7.71 17.00
CA ILE A 796 -11.67 -7.73 16.39
C ILE A 796 -10.95 -9.06 16.72
N SER A 797 -11.05 -9.52 17.97
CA SER A 797 -10.41 -10.78 18.39
C SER A 797 -11.01 -12.01 17.73
N LEU A 798 -12.33 -12.03 17.52
CA LEU A 798 -13.02 -13.08 16.76
C LEU A 798 -12.57 -13.10 15.29
N GLN A 799 -12.45 -11.93 14.66
CA GLN A 799 -12.00 -11.79 13.27
C GLN A 799 -10.53 -12.24 13.09
N LEU A 800 -9.62 -11.77 13.95
CA LEU A 800 -8.23 -12.21 13.95
C LEU A 800 -8.10 -13.72 14.23
N ALA A 801 -8.85 -14.24 15.20
CA ALA A 801 -8.86 -15.66 15.51
C ALA A 801 -9.42 -16.52 14.35
N ALA A 802 -10.41 -16.05 13.60
CA ALA A 802 -10.93 -16.74 12.42
C ALA A 802 -9.86 -16.86 11.31
N ASN A 803 -9.12 -15.76 11.05
CA ASN A 803 -7.99 -15.76 10.12
C ASN A 803 -6.87 -16.73 10.59
N LEU A 804 -6.59 -16.78 11.90
CA LEU A 804 -5.61 -17.71 12.47
C LEU A 804 -6.01 -19.19 12.30
N GLN A 805 -7.30 -19.55 12.33
CA GLN A 805 -7.72 -20.95 12.08
C GLN A 805 -7.29 -21.45 10.69
N GLY A 806 -7.41 -20.60 9.67
CA GLY A 806 -6.91 -20.89 8.32
C GLY A 806 -5.39 -21.09 8.31
N ASN A 807 -4.66 -20.18 8.94
CA ASN A 807 -3.19 -20.21 8.97
C ASN A 807 -2.62 -21.42 9.75
N ILE A 808 -3.24 -21.85 10.86
CA ILE A 808 -2.83 -23.07 11.61
C ILE A 808 -2.96 -24.34 10.75
N SER A 809 -3.87 -24.34 9.77
CA SER A 809 -4.03 -25.45 8.82
C SER A 809 -2.96 -25.47 7.73
N SER A 810 -2.16 -24.40 7.60
CA SER A 810 -1.04 -24.29 6.66
C SER A 810 0.29 -24.65 7.32
N SER A 811 1.11 -25.48 6.66
CA SER A 811 2.31 -26.09 7.25
C SER A 811 3.53 -25.16 7.39
N MET A 812 3.35 -23.84 7.37
CA MET A 812 4.44 -22.86 7.28
C MET A 812 4.78 -22.13 8.59
N ALA A 813 3.87 -22.10 9.58
CA ALA A 813 4.13 -21.47 10.88
C ALA A 813 4.94 -22.40 11.80
N SER A 814 5.83 -21.84 12.64
CA SER A 814 6.65 -22.67 13.55
C SER A 814 5.78 -23.34 14.62
N GLU A 815 6.28 -24.43 15.23
CA GLU A 815 5.56 -25.14 16.27
C GLU A 815 5.20 -24.25 17.48
N ARG A 816 6.07 -23.28 17.81
CA ARG A 816 5.83 -22.30 18.88
C ARG A 816 4.71 -21.32 18.52
N ASP A 817 4.70 -20.82 17.27
CA ASP A 817 3.63 -19.94 16.76
C ASP A 817 2.30 -20.68 16.80
N GLN A 818 2.26 -21.90 16.26
CA GLN A 818 1.07 -22.75 16.27
C GLN A 818 0.58 -23.02 17.68
N LEU A 819 1.46 -23.27 18.65
CA LEU A 819 1.08 -23.47 20.05
C LEU A 819 0.48 -22.20 20.66
N ARG A 820 1.04 -21.01 20.37
CA ARG A 820 0.49 -19.73 20.83
C ARG A 820 -0.85 -19.40 20.19
N MET A 821 -0.99 -19.61 18.88
CA MET A 821 -2.26 -19.47 18.16
C MET A 821 -3.33 -20.43 18.71
N LYS A 822 -2.98 -21.71 18.97
CA LYS A 822 -3.86 -22.68 19.63
C LYS A 822 -4.24 -22.24 21.04
N GLN A 823 -3.32 -21.65 21.82
CA GLN A 823 -3.61 -21.09 23.14
C GLN A 823 -4.61 -19.91 23.05
N ILE A 824 -4.43 -18.99 22.09
CA ILE A 824 -5.35 -17.87 21.86
C ILE A 824 -6.75 -18.39 21.51
N LEU A 825 -6.87 -19.34 20.58
CA LEU A 825 -8.14 -19.96 20.20
C LEU A 825 -8.83 -20.66 21.38
N LEU A 826 -8.10 -21.44 22.18
CA LEU A 826 -8.65 -22.10 23.37
C LEU A 826 -9.12 -21.08 24.42
N THR A 827 -8.38 -19.99 24.61
CA THR A 827 -8.72 -18.94 25.58
C THR A 827 -9.95 -18.15 25.14
N LEU A 828 -10.06 -17.83 23.86
CA LEU A 828 -11.23 -17.16 23.28
C LEU A 828 -12.47 -18.07 23.35
N ASN A 829 -12.36 -19.33 22.93
CA ASN A 829 -13.47 -20.30 23.01
C ASN A 829 -13.99 -20.51 24.43
N ALA A 830 -13.08 -20.62 25.42
CA ALA A 830 -13.45 -20.73 26.84
C ALA A 830 -14.12 -19.46 27.38
N SER A 831 -13.84 -18.29 26.79
CA SER A 831 -14.43 -17.01 27.17
C SER A 831 -15.77 -16.73 26.47
N LEU A 832 -15.99 -17.30 25.29
CA LEU A 832 -17.05 -16.88 24.36
C LEU A 832 -18.47 -17.17 24.88
N ALA A 833 -18.70 -18.33 25.50
CA ALA A 833 -20.04 -18.78 25.90
C ALA A 833 -20.83 -17.78 26.80
N PRO A 834 -20.27 -17.23 27.91
CA PRO A 834 -20.96 -16.18 28.68
C PRO A 834 -21.06 -14.86 27.91
N LEU A 835 -20.04 -14.49 27.12
CA LEU A 835 -20.03 -13.23 26.38
C LEU A 835 -21.13 -13.17 25.31
N LEU A 836 -21.45 -14.29 24.66
CA LEU A 836 -22.59 -14.39 23.73
C LEU A 836 -23.90 -13.96 24.37
N GLN A 837 -24.15 -14.35 25.63
CA GLN A 837 -25.38 -13.95 26.32
C GLN A 837 -25.44 -12.44 26.55
N HIS A 838 -24.30 -11.81 26.85
CA HIS A 838 -24.21 -10.35 26.97
C HIS A 838 -24.34 -9.64 25.62
N LEU A 839 -23.76 -10.17 24.53
CA LEU A 839 -23.99 -9.65 23.17
C LEU A 839 -25.47 -9.67 22.81
N ILE A 840 -26.19 -10.76 23.13
CA ILE A 840 -27.63 -10.87 22.88
C ILE A 840 -28.42 -9.86 23.72
N THR A 841 -28.03 -9.64 24.99
CA THR A 841 -28.64 -8.59 25.82
C THR A 841 -28.42 -7.18 25.23
N ILE A 842 -27.25 -6.91 24.64
CA ILE A 842 -26.97 -5.65 23.93
C ILE A 842 -27.81 -5.52 22.66
N ILE A 843 -27.92 -6.59 21.86
CA ILE A 843 -28.71 -6.61 20.60
C ILE A 843 -30.21 -6.51 20.88
N ALA A 844 -30.68 -7.04 22.01
CA ALA A 844 -32.08 -7.01 22.44
C ALA A 844 -32.52 -5.68 23.09
N ARG A 845 -31.65 -4.66 23.14
CA ARG A 845 -32.02 -3.30 23.56
C ARG A 845 -33.04 -2.70 22.60
N ASP A 846 -33.87 -1.79 23.12
CA ASP A 846 -34.85 -1.06 22.31
C ASP A 846 -34.19 0.00 21.43
N ASP A 847 -33.07 0.59 21.87
CA ASP A 847 -32.23 1.44 21.02
C ASP A 847 -31.32 0.57 20.14
N CYS A 848 -31.11 1.01 18.90
CA CYS A 848 -30.03 0.48 18.07
C CYS A 848 -28.92 1.53 17.90
N ASP A 849 -27.75 1.26 18.46
CA ASP A 849 -26.59 2.14 18.38
C ASP A 849 -25.34 1.41 17.83
N LYS A 850 -24.19 2.10 17.82
CA LYS A 850 -22.93 1.53 17.33
C LYS A 850 -22.43 0.34 18.16
N LEU A 851 -22.77 0.28 19.45
CA LEU A 851 -22.52 -0.87 20.31
C LEU A 851 -23.45 -2.04 19.92
N SER A 852 -24.72 -1.77 19.58
CA SER A 852 -25.60 -2.79 18.98
C SER A 852 -25.04 -3.35 17.68
N ILE A 853 -24.55 -2.51 16.74
CA ILE A 853 -23.94 -2.97 15.48
C ILE A 853 -22.71 -3.86 15.73
N VAL A 854 -21.80 -3.42 16.60
CA VAL A 854 -20.59 -4.17 16.96
C VAL A 854 -20.93 -5.50 17.64
N ALA A 855 -21.98 -5.54 18.47
CA ALA A 855 -22.48 -6.77 19.07
C ALA A 855 -23.10 -7.71 18.03
N MET A 856 -23.88 -7.19 17.07
CA MET A 856 -24.43 -7.97 15.95
C MET A 856 -23.31 -8.61 15.11
N HIS A 857 -22.27 -7.86 14.75
CA HIS A 857 -21.14 -8.42 14.01
C HIS A 857 -20.32 -9.43 14.84
N GLY A 858 -20.09 -9.15 16.12
CA GLY A 858 -19.44 -10.11 17.04
C GLY A 858 -20.21 -11.44 17.14
N LEU A 859 -21.54 -11.38 17.24
CA LEU A 859 -22.41 -12.55 17.26
C LEU A 859 -22.35 -13.34 15.93
N ILE A 860 -22.36 -12.64 14.80
CA ILE A 860 -22.20 -13.21 13.45
C ILE A 860 -20.88 -13.97 13.32
N LEU A 861 -19.74 -13.35 13.67
CA LEU A 861 -18.42 -13.97 13.63
C LEU A 861 -18.33 -15.19 14.56
N ALA A 862 -18.88 -15.09 15.78
CA ALA A 862 -18.89 -16.17 16.75
C ALA A 862 -19.64 -17.41 16.27
N HIS A 863 -20.84 -17.25 15.73
CA HIS A 863 -21.61 -18.35 15.14
C HIS A 863 -20.92 -18.97 13.91
N THR A 864 -20.22 -18.15 13.11
CA THR A 864 -19.61 -18.59 11.84
C THR A 864 -18.35 -19.41 12.05
N HIS A 865 -17.52 -19.07 13.04
CA HIS A 865 -16.17 -19.64 13.19
C HIS A 865 -15.89 -20.36 14.52
N PHE A 866 -16.75 -20.23 15.53
CA PHE A 866 -16.43 -20.67 16.90
C PHE A 866 -17.51 -21.49 17.61
N MET A 867 -18.72 -21.61 17.06
CA MET A 867 -19.78 -22.45 17.64
C MET A 867 -19.68 -23.91 17.18
N PRO A 868 -19.35 -24.87 18.07
CA PRO A 868 -19.33 -26.29 17.72
C PRO A 868 -20.75 -26.83 17.59
N SER A 869 -21.02 -27.60 16.53
CA SER A 869 -22.33 -28.19 16.20
C SER A 869 -22.88 -29.19 17.24
N SER A 870 -22.17 -29.42 18.35
CA SER A 870 -22.45 -30.46 19.35
C SER A 870 -22.50 -29.95 20.80
N SER A 871 -22.14 -28.70 21.10
CA SER A 871 -21.93 -28.23 22.48
C SER A 871 -22.99 -27.27 23.02
N SER A 872 -23.86 -26.74 22.16
CA SER A 872 -24.97 -25.86 22.54
C SER A 872 -26.30 -26.54 22.24
N SER A 873 -27.36 -26.22 23.00
CA SER A 873 -28.70 -26.69 22.64
C SER A 873 -29.15 -25.95 21.37
N PRO A 874 -29.75 -26.64 20.38
CA PRO A 874 -30.15 -26.00 19.11
C PRO A 874 -31.18 -24.89 19.36
N ASN A 875 -32.05 -25.05 20.37
CA ASN A 875 -33.01 -24.05 20.81
C ASN A 875 -32.33 -22.76 21.30
N SER A 876 -31.16 -22.85 21.94
CA SER A 876 -30.39 -21.67 22.33
C SER A 876 -29.94 -20.91 21.10
N VAL A 877 -29.17 -21.57 20.20
CA VAL A 877 -28.65 -20.97 18.95
C VAL A 877 -29.78 -20.36 18.10
N HIS A 878 -30.91 -21.06 17.94
CA HIS A 878 -32.08 -20.54 17.24
C HIS A 878 -32.60 -19.24 17.89
N SER A 879 -32.63 -19.16 19.22
CA SER A 879 -33.03 -17.94 19.94
C SER A 879 -32.05 -16.79 19.69
N GLN A 880 -30.73 -17.03 19.76
CA GLN A 880 -29.69 -16.01 19.52
C GLN A 880 -29.82 -15.39 18.11
N LEU A 881 -29.95 -16.25 17.09
CA LEU A 881 -30.12 -15.85 15.69
C LEU A 881 -31.49 -15.21 15.42
N SER A 882 -32.55 -15.67 16.09
CA SER A 882 -33.88 -15.06 16.01
C SER A 882 -33.87 -13.62 16.55
N THR A 883 -33.20 -13.36 17.67
CA THR A 883 -33.01 -11.99 18.20
C THR A 883 -32.19 -11.12 17.23
N LEU A 884 -31.08 -11.64 16.70
CA LEU A 884 -30.23 -10.96 15.70
C LEU A 884 -31.03 -10.49 14.48
N PHE A 885 -31.76 -11.41 13.82
CA PHE A 885 -32.54 -11.06 12.62
C PHE A 885 -33.79 -10.23 12.93
N SER A 886 -34.37 -10.36 14.14
CA SER A 886 -35.45 -9.48 14.59
C SER A 886 -34.98 -8.03 14.74
N GLN A 887 -33.80 -7.80 15.33
CA GLN A 887 -33.23 -6.45 15.45
C GLN A 887 -32.84 -5.88 14.08
N TRP A 888 -32.28 -6.70 13.17
CA TRP A 888 -32.00 -6.27 11.79
C TRP A 888 -33.27 -5.85 11.05
N LEU A 889 -34.37 -6.61 11.18
CA LEU A 889 -35.67 -6.24 10.59
C LEU A 889 -36.31 -5.02 11.25
N ARG A 890 -36.03 -4.72 12.54
CA ARG A 890 -36.41 -3.45 13.19
C ARG A 890 -35.66 -2.26 12.57
N ILE A 891 -34.35 -2.37 12.40
CA ILE A 891 -33.49 -1.34 11.77
C ILE A 891 -33.99 -1.05 10.36
N GLY A 892 -34.15 -2.08 9.51
CA GLY A 892 -34.58 -1.88 8.13
C GLY A 892 -36.01 -1.34 7.98
N ARG A 893 -36.89 -1.63 8.94
CA ARG A 893 -38.24 -1.04 8.97
C ARG A 893 -38.22 0.44 9.33
N ALA A 894 -37.31 0.87 10.20
CA ALA A 894 -37.15 2.28 10.52
C ALA A 894 -36.48 3.06 9.37
N ALA A 895 -35.46 2.48 8.74
CA ALA A 895 -34.76 3.08 7.60
C ALA A 895 -35.66 3.27 6.36
N HIS A 896 -36.53 2.28 6.06
CA HIS A 896 -37.34 2.25 4.84
C HIS A 896 -38.85 2.27 5.11
N SER A 897 -39.29 3.00 6.14
CA SER A 897 -40.66 2.99 6.70
C SER A 897 -41.81 2.98 5.68
N ALA A 898 -41.74 3.80 4.62
CA ALA A 898 -42.76 3.91 3.59
C ALA A 898 -42.83 2.71 2.63
N ASP A 899 -41.70 2.03 2.41
CA ASP A 899 -41.49 1.03 1.36
C ASP A 899 -41.19 -0.38 1.93
N PHE A 900 -41.15 -0.52 3.26
CA PHE A 900 -40.79 -1.75 3.95
C PHE A 900 -41.85 -2.85 3.74
N PRO A 901 -41.48 -4.11 3.52
CA PRO A 901 -42.44 -5.16 3.24
C PRO A 901 -43.26 -5.50 4.50
N SER A 902 -44.53 -5.07 4.53
CA SER A 902 -45.39 -5.12 5.73
C SER A 902 -45.60 -6.53 6.32
N HIS A 903 -45.51 -7.57 5.49
CA HIS A 903 -45.58 -8.98 5.88
C HIS A 903 -44.27 -9.53 6.51
N LEU A 904 -43.20 -8.73 6.61
CA LEU A 904 -41.97 -9.09 7.36
C LEU A 904 -42.12 -8.76 8.86
N SER A 905 -43.24 -9.14 9.45
CA SER A 905 -43.44 -9.15 10.89
C SER A 905 -43.05 -10.52 11.47
N PHE A 906 -41.89 -10.60 12.13
CA PHE A 906 -41.81 -11.48 13.30
C PHE A 906 -42.93 -11.04 14.25
N SER A 907 -43.79 -11.96 14.67
CA SER A 907 -44.95 -11.66 15.51
C SER A 907 -44.48 -11.23 16.91
N PRO A 908 -44.57 -9.95 17.29
CA PRO A 908 -44.12 -9.49 18.59
C PRO A 908 -45.31 -9.48 19.55
N SER A 909 -45.14 -10.10 20.73
CA SER A 909 -46.14 -10.03 21.80
C SER A 909 -46.23 -8.65 22.47
N SER A 910 -45.31 -7.74 22.14
CA SER A 910 -45.32 -6.31 22.47
C SER A 910 -45.71 -5.46 21.26
N SER A 911 -46.41 -4.35 21.50
CA SER A 911 -46.64 -3.32 20.49
C SER A 911 -45.31 -2.71 20.00
N PRO A 912 -45.21 -2.30 18.73
CA PRO A 912 -44.04 -1.57 18.26
C PRO A 912 -44.00 -0.18 18.90
N ASN A 913 -43.20 -0.03 19.96
CA ASN A 913 -42.86 1.30 20.48
C ASN A 913 -42.06 2.05 19.41
N GLU A 914 -42.48 3.27 19.08
CA GLU A 914 -41.91 4.10 18.01
C GLU A 914 -40.52 4.70 18.37
N SER A 915 -39.89 4.21 19.44
CA SER A 915 -38.77 4.85 20.14
C SER A 915 -37.37 4.34 19.78
N LEU A 916 -37.23 3.48 18.75
CA LEU A 916 -35.96 2.85 18.31
C LEU A 916 -34.78 3.81 18.13
N PHE A 917 -35.08 5.06 17.75
CA PHE A 917 -34.11 6.15 17.58
C PHE A 917 -34.57 7.41 18.33
N SER A 918 -35.33 7.25 19.42
CA SER A 918 -35.88 8.36 20.21
C SER A 918 -34.80 9.30 20.75
N HIS A 919 -33.61 8.78 21.07
CA HIS A 919 -32.47 9.58 21.49
C HIS A 919 -31.85 10.46 20.38
N PHE A 920 -32.09 10.16 19.09
CA PHE A 920 -31.68 10.97 17.94
C PHE A 920 -32.74 12.00 17.53
N SER A 921 -33.94 11.93 18.09
CA SER A 921 -35.06 12.80 17.73
C SER A 921 -35.12 14.04 18.61
N ALA A 922 -34.91 15.22 18.02
CA ALA A 922 -35.21 16.48 18.71
C ALA A 922 -36.72 16.56 19.04
N PRO A 923 -37.14 17.18 20.15
CA PRO A 923 -38.53 17.17 20.63
C PRO A 923 -39.49 18.10 19.84
N SER A 924 -39.20 18.37 18.56
CA SER A 924 -40.08 19.11 17.65
C SER A 924 -40.89 18.16 16.75
N GLY A 925 -42.03 18.63 16.24
CA GLY A 925 -42.99 17.83 15.46
C GLY A 925 -42.52 17.33 14.08
N GLU A 926 -41.26 17.55 13.72
CA GLU A 926 -40.64 17.14 12.45
C GLU A 926 -39.79 15.85 12.60
N ALA A 927 -39.79 15.23 13.78
CA ALA A 927 -38.90 14.15 14.20
C ALA A 927 -38.81 12.92 13.26
N THR A 928 -39.82 12.66 12.43
CA THR A 928 -39.88 11.47 11.56
C THR A 928 -38.77 11.44 10.52
N ALA A 929 -38.44 12.57 9.88
CA ALA A 929 -37.42 12.62 8.83
C ALA A 929 -36.00 12.45 9.41
N ALA A 930 -35.69 13.12 10.52
CA ALA A 930 -34.42 12.97 11.22
C ALA A 930 -34.22 11.54 11.75
N SER A 931 -35.25 10.95 12.36
CA SER A 931 -35.21 9.56 12.82
C SER A 931 -35.02 8.56 11.67
N GLN A 932 -35.58 8.82 10.48
CA GLN A 932 -35.38 7.96 9.31
C GLN A 932 -33.95 8.07 8.76
N MET A 933 -33.38 9.27 8.68
CA MET A 933 -31.98 9.47 8.27
C MET A 933 -30.98 8.82 9.25
N ALA A 934 -31.23 8.91 10.56
CA ALA A 934 -30.45 8.20 11.57
C ALA A 934 -30.54 6.67 11.38
N ALA A 935 -31.75 6.15 11.15
CA ALA A 935 -31.98 4.72 10.90
C ALA A 935 -31.29 4.23 9.61
N LEU A 936 -31.33 5.01 8.52
CA LEU A 936 -30.62 4.73 7.28
C LEU A 936 -29.10 4.68 7.48
N GLN A 937 -28.53 5.59 8.27
CA GLN A 937 -27.08 5.59 8.54
C GLN A 937 -26.66 4.44 9.45
N VAL A 938 -27.48 4.08 10.45
CA VAL A 938 -27.28 2.89 11.30
C VAL A 938 -27.39 1.60 10.47
N GLU A 939 -28.32 1.53 9.52
CA GLU A 939 -28.44 0.41 8.58
C GLU A 939 -27.22 0.30 7.65
N LYS A 940 -26.80 1.41 7.03
CA LYS A 940 -25.63 1.45 6.15
C LYS A 940 -24.39 0.98 6.90
N GLN A 941 -24.19 1.44 8.15
CA GLN A 941 -23.08 0.99 9.01
C GLN A 941 -23.19 -0.49 9.40
N LEU A 942 -24.38 -0.99 9.70
CA LEU A 942 -24.59 -2.42 9.93
C LEU A 942 -24.19 -3.25 8.70
N LEU A 943 -24.65 -2.85 7.51
CA LEU A 943 -24.34 -3.53 6.25
C LEU A 943 -22.85 -3.50 5.95
N THR A 944 -22.18 -2.34 6.01
CA THR A 944 -20.72 -2.25 5.85
C THR A 944 -19.97 -3.11 6.86
N ALA A 945 -20.44 -3.19 8.11
CA ALA A 945 -19.79 -4.00 9.13
C ALA A 945 -19.94 -5.52 8.90
N VAL A 946 -21.11 -6.01 8.46
CA VAL A 946 -21.40 -7.47 8.44
C VAL A 946 -21.29 -8.12 7.06
N LEU A 947 -21.38 -7.38 5.95
CA LEU A 947 -21.52 -7.99 4.62
C LEU A 947 -20.33 -8.88 4.20
N GLY A 948 -19.12 -8.64 4.72
CA GLY A 948 -17.96 -9.51 4.47
C GLY A 948 -18.02 -10.88 5.17
N SER A 949 -18.70 -10.99 6.32
CA SER A 949 -18.86 -12.24 7.07
C SER A 949 -20.22 -12.91 6.84
N MET A 950 -21.23 -12.15 6.39
CA MET A 950 -22.61 -12.62 6.21
C MET A 950 -22.78 -13.81 5.24
N PRO A 951 -22.09 -13.94 4.08
CA PRO A 951 -22.22 -15.13 3.23
C PRO A 951 -21.72 -16.41 3.92
N ALA A 952 -20.72 -16.32 4.80
CA ALA A 952 -20.24 -17.46 5.58
C ALA A 952 -21.21 -17.78 6.75
N HIS A 953 -21.73 -16.75 7.41
CA HIS A 953 -22.74 -16.89 8.46
C HIS A 953 -24.03 -17.55 7.95
N LEU A 954 -24.53 -17.13 6.79
CA LEU A 954 -25.72 -17.70 6.17
C LEU A 954 -25.51 -19.18 5.83
N LYS A 955 -24.32 -19.59 5.36
CA LYS A 955 -23.97 -21.01 5.09
C LYS A 955 -24.17 -21.93 6.31
N VAL A 956 -24.02 -21.42 7.55
CA VAL A 956 -24.23 -22.17 8.81
C VAL A 956 -25.54 -21.84 9.54
N THR A 957 -26.31 -20.86 9.06
CA THR A 957 -27.58 -20.44 9.66
C THR A 957 -28.70 -21.45 9.37
N PRO A 958 -29.59 -21.78 10.34
CA PRO A 958 -30.76 -22.62 10.09
C PRO A 958 -31.64 -22.06 8.96
N LEU A 959 -32.02 -22.92 7.99
CA LEU A 959 -32.64 -22.50 6.73
C LEU A 959 -33.89 -21.63 6.91
N VAL A 960 -34.71 -21.88 7.94
CA VAL A 960 -35.90 -21.07 8.26
C VAL A 960 -35.54 -19.62 8.61
N LEU A 961 -34.44 -19.41 9.34
CA LEU A 961 -33.98 -18.08 9.73
C LEU A 961 -33.27 -17.38 8.57
N ALA A 962 -32.43 -18.10 7.82
CA ALA A 962 -31.82 -17.60 6.59
C ALA A 962 -32.86 -17.18 5.54
N ALA A 963 -33.92 -17.97 5.36
CA ALA A 963 -35.04 -17.64 4.50
C ALA A 963 -35.78 -16.37 4.98
N ARG A 964 -36.04 -16.21 6.30
CA ARG A 964 -36.74 -15.04 6.84
C ARG A 964 -36.04 -13.69 6.53
N ILE A 965 -34.71 -13.65 6.44
CA ILE A 965 -33.96 -12.43 6.09
C ILE A 965 -33.77 -12.24 4.57
N LEU A 966 -33.91 -13.28 3.74
CA LEU A 966 -33.77 -13.20 2.28
C LEU A 966 -34.51 -12.01 1.63
N PRO A 967 -35.77 -11.67 1.98
CA PRO A 967 -36.46 -10.57 1.33
C PRO A 967 -35.86 -9.20 1.66
N LEU A 968 -35.31 -9.04 2.87
CA LEU A 968 -34.61 -7.82 3.29
C LEU A 968 -33.32 -7.64 2.47
N LEU A 969 -32.56 -8.71 2.25
CA LEU A 969 -31.36 -8.69 1.39
C LEU A 969 -31.71 -8.27 -0.04
N VAL A 970 -32.85 -8.74 -0.58
CA VAL A 970 -33.35 -8.33 -1.90
C VAL A 970 -33.86 -6.88 -1.90
N SER A 971 -34.44 -6.38 -0.81
CA SER A 971 -34.72 -4.94 -0.67
C SER A 971 -33.43 -4.11 -0.68
N TYR A 972 -32.36 -4.58 -0.03
CA TYR A 972 -31.07 -3.87 -0.03
C TYR A 972 -30.41 -3.79 -1.41
N LEU A 973 -30.56 -4.81 -2.27
CA LEU A 973 -30.16 -4.71 -3.68
C LEU A 973 -30.85 -3.55 -4.42
N ARG A 974 -32.02 -3.09 -3.96
CA ARG A 974 -32.75 -1.96 -4.54
C ARG A 974 -32.31 -0.62 -3.94
N TYR A 975 -32.07 -0.56 -2.63
CA TYR A 975 -31.69 0.67 -1.93
C TYR A 975 -30.22 1.06 -2.08
N TYR A 976 -29.32 0.07 -2.24
CA TYR A 976 -27.88 0.28 -2.35
C TYR A 976 -27.35 -0.07 -3.75
N CYS A 977 -28.19 -0.05 -4.79
CA CYS A 977 -27.82 -0.38 -6.17
C CYS A 977 -26.70 0.51 -6.76
N GLU A 978 -26.47 1.68 -6.18
CA GLU A 978 -25.41 2.64 -6.55
C GLU A 978 -24.06 2.34 -5.85
N MET A 979 -23.95 1.24 -5.09
CA MET A 979 -22.76 0.89 -4.29
C MET A 979 -22.26 -0.53 -4.62
N ASP A 980 -21.64 -0.69 -5.79
CA ASP A 980 -20.98 -1.89 -6.35
C ASP A 980 -20.55 -2.97 -5.34
N ASN A 981 -19.74 -2.62 -4.34
CA ASN A 981 -19.16 -3.59 -3.41
C ASN A 981 -20.20 -4.12 -2.40
N MET A 982 -21.15 -3.28 -1.98
CA MET A 982 -22.31 -3.73 -1.19
C MET A 982 -23.23 -4.61 -2.04
N VAL A 983 -23.46 -4.25 -3.31
CA VAL A 983 -24.28 -5.03 -4.24
C VAL A 983 -23.70 -6.42 -4.48
N LYS A 984 -22.38 -6.52 -4.75
CA LYS A 984 -21.67 -7.80 -4.92
C LYS A 984 -21.81 -8.70 -3.68
N ALA A 985 -21.61 -8.17 -2.48
CA ALA A 985 -21.74 -8.93 -1.24
C ALA A 985 -23.20 -9.33 -0.92
N LEU A 986 -24.16 -8.44 -1.20
CA LEU A 986 -25.60 -8.75 -1.09
C LEU A 986 -26.03 -9.83 -2.08
N LEU A 987 -25.51 -9.81 -3.32
CA LEU A 987 -25.74 -10.85 -4.31
C LEU A 987 -25.15 -12.21 -3.86
N GLU A 988 -23.97 -12.25 -3.23
CA GLU A 988 -23.49 -13.51 -2.63
C GLU A 988 -24.40 -13.97 -1.47
N CYS A 989 -24.82 -13.07 -0.58
CA CYS A 989 -25.73 -13.41 0.52
C CYS A 989 -27.05 -14.01 0.00
N VAL A 990 -27.67 -13.37 -1.01
CA VAL A 990 -28.86 -13.87 -1.70
C VAL A 990 -28.59 -15.20 -2.39
N HIS A 991 -27.45 -15.34 -3.08
CA HIS A 991 -27.04 -16.59 -3.72
C HIS A 991 -26.91 -17.73 -2.72
N VAL A 992 -26.29 -17.51 -1.55
CA VAL A 992 -26.13 -18.51 -0.49
C VAL A 992 -27.48 -19.06 -0.01
N VAL A 993 -28.43 -18.20 0.38
CA VAL A 993 -29.72 -18.66 0.93
C VAL A 993 -30.53 -19.46 -0.09
N VAL A 994 -30.44 -19.10 -1.37
CA VAL A 994 -31.12 -19.84 -2.44
C VAL A 994 -30.38 -21.13 -2.78
N ALA A 995 -29.04 -21.11 -2.80
CA ALA A 995 -28.19 -22.26 -3.10
C ALA A 995 -28.17 -23.32 -1.99
N GLN A 996 -28.51 -22.96 -0.74
CA GLN A 996 -28.77 -23.88 0.38
C GLN A 996 -29.95 -24.85 0.14
N ARG A 997 -30.61 -24.76 -1.02
CA ARG A 997 -31.73 -25.61 -1.47
C ARG A 997 -32.96 -25.45 -0.58
N LEU A 998 -33.75 -24.43 -0.92
CA LEU A 998 -35.13 -24.21 -0.45
C LEU A 998 -36.13 -25.28 -0.97
N LEU A 999 -35.64 -26.47 -1.34
CA LEU A 999 -36.40 -27.63 -1.82
C LEU A 999 -36.28 -28.77 -0.78
N PRO A 1000 -37.40 -29.29 -0.26
CA PRO A 1000 -37.37 -30.18 0.90
C PRO A 1000 -36.95 -31.61 0.58
N SER A 1001 -36.17 -32.21 1.49
CA SER A 1001 -36.03 -33.67 1.59
C SER A 1001 -35.94 -34.20 3.03
N ALA A 1002 -36.16 -33.36 4.06
CA ALA A 1002 -35.90 -33.76 5.46
C ALA A 1002 -36.68 -33.04 6.59
N SER A 1003 -37.31 -31.86 6.39
CA SER A 1003 -38.12 -31.26 7.46
C SER A 1003 -39.53 -31.86 7.47
N GLU A 1004 -39.88 -32.58 8.55
CA GLU A 1004 -41.24 -33.05 8.81
C GLU A 1004 -42.17 -31.92 9.30
N ASP A 1005 -41.59 -30.80 9.76
CA ASP A 1005 -42.31 -29.64 10.27
C ASP A 1005 -42.98 -28.83 9.13
N GLN A 1006 -44.31 -28.74 9.20
CA GLN A 1006 -45.15 -28.00 8.26
C GLN A 1006 -45.10 -26.48 8.49
N GLU A 1007 -44.84 -26.01 9.72
CA GLU A 1007 -44.74 -24.59 10.05
C GLU A 1007 -43.42 -24.00 9.54
N GLU A 1008 -42.28 -24.69 9.75
CA GLU A 1008 -40.99 -24.31 9.19
C GLU A 1008 -41.08 -24.13 7.66
N ARG A 1009 -41.70 -25.09 6.99
CA ARG A 1009 -41.93 -25.07 5.54
C ARG A 1009 -42.83 -23.92 5.11
N ALA A 1010 -43.95 -23.68 5.82
CA ALA A 1010 -44.84 -22.57 5.52
C ALA A 1010 -44.16 -21.20 5.71
N ALA A 1011 -43.26 -21.08 6.70
CA ALA A 1011 -42.45 -19.87 6.92
C ALA A 1011 -41.42 -19.65 5.80
N ILE A 1012 -40.75 -20.70 5.33
CA ILE A 1012 -39.85 -20.64 4.15
C ILE A 1012 -40.64 -20.24 2.90
N GLU A 1013 -41.77 -20.89 2.61
CA GLU A 1013 -42.63 -20.57 1.47
C GLU A 1013 -43.21 -19.14 1.55
N ALA A 1014 -43.49 -18.61 2.75
CA ALA A 1014 -43.83 -17.20 2.96
C ALA A 1014 -42.67 -16.24 2.65
N ALA A 1015 -41.45 -16.55 3.10
CA ALA A 1015 -40.29 -15.71 2.85
C ALA A 1015 -39.87 -15.72 1.38
N CYS A 1016 -39.90 -16.87 0.69
CA CYS A 1016 -39.64 -16.96 -0.76
C CYS A 1016 -40.63 -16.10 -1.57
N ARG A 1017 -41.92 -16.10 -1.21
CA ARG A 1017 -42.93 -15.22 -1.84
C ARG A 1017 -42.61 -13.74 -1.60
N SER A 1018 -42.24 -13.38 -0.37
CA SER A 1018 -41.81 -12.04 0.00
C SER A 1018 -40.61 -11.56 -0.84
N ALA A 1019 -39.59 -12.40 -1.00
CA ALA A 1019 -38.40 -12.11 -1.81
C ALA A 1019 -38.75 -11.88 -3.30
N LEU A 1020 -39.62 -12.72 -3.89
CA LEU A 1020 -40.07 -12.56 -5.28
C LEU A 1020 -40.84 -11.24 -5.51
N CYS A 1021 -41.61 -10.78 -4.52
CA CYS A 1021 -42.21 -9.45 -4.56
C CYS A 1021 -41.15 -8.33 -4.51
N GLN A 1022 -40.09 -8.48 -3.72
CA GLN A 1022 -38.98 -7.51 -3.67
C GLN A 1022 -38.15 -7.48 -4.95
N PHE A 1023 -37.85 -8.63 -5.56
CA PHE A 1023 -37.26 -8.68 -6.90
C PHE A 1023 -38.14 -7.99 -7.96
N SER A 1024 -39.47 -8.10 -7.82
CA SER A 1024 -40.41 -7.39 -8.71
C SER A 1024 -40.42 -5.86 -8.51
N LEU A 1025 -39.92 -5.35 -7.38
CA LEU A 1025 -39.66 -3.92 -7.16
C LEU A 1025 -38.27 -3.52 -7.68
N LEU A 1026 -37.26 -4.38 -7.48
CA LEU A 1026 -35.91 -4.21 -8.03
C LEU A 1026 -35.93 -4.06 -9.56
N VAL A 1027 -36.65 -4.96 -10.25
CA VAL A 1027 -36.82 -4.96 -11.72
C VAL A 1027 -37.56 -3.72 -12.23
N LYS A 1028 -38.39 -3.07 -11.41
CA LYS A 1028 -39.05 -1.80 -11.76
C LYS A 1028 -38.13 -0.57 -11.58
N SER A 1029 -37.07 -0.67 -10.78
CA SER A 1029 -36.18 0.45 -10.46
C SER A 1029 -35.50 1.01 -11.72
N LYS A 1030 -35.18 2.30 -11.69
CA LYS A 1030 -34.43 2.97 -12.77
C LYS A 1030 -32.91 2.88 -12.60
N ASN A 1031 -32.41 2.68 -11.38
CA ASN A 1031 -31.01 2.88 -11.01
C ASN A 1031 -30.20 1.57 -10.88
N VAL A 1032 -30.78 0.42 -11.24
CA VAL A 1032 -30.13 -0.90 -11.16
C VAL A 1032 -29.44 -1.20 -12.49
N ASP A 1033 -28.13 -1.47 -12.45
CA ASP A 1033 -27.32 -1.80 -13.61
C ASP A 1033 -27.69 -3.16 -14.24
N VAL A 1034 -27.26 -3.37 -15.48
CA VAL A 1034 -27.59 -4.56 -16.28
C VAL A 1034 -27.00 -5.85 -15.70
N GLY A 1035 -25.83 -5.78 -15.04
CA GLY A 1035 -25.15 -6.91 -14.40
C GLY A 1035 -25.88 -7.37 -13.13
N THR A 1036 -26.22 -6.45 -12.24
CA THR A 1036 -27.02 -6.72 -11.03
C THR A 1036 -28.43 -7.18 -11.40
N MET A 1037 -29.04 -6.59 -12.42
CA MET A 1037 -30.34 -7.01 -12.96
C MET A 1037 -30.30 -8.46 -13.45
N ARG A 1038 -29.26 -8.83 -14.22
CA ARG A 1038 -29.03 -10.20 -14.72
C ARG A 1038 -28.89 -11.18 -13.56
N GLN A 1039 -27.95 -10.94 -12.64
CA GLN A 1039 -27.69 -11.85 -11.51
C GLN A 1039 -28.94 -11.99 -10.62
N SER A 1040 -29.64 -10.89 -10.34
CA SER A 1040 -30.89 -10.90 -9.58
C SER A 1040 -31.99 -11.74 -10.24
N LEU A 1041 -32.10 -11.70 -11.57
CA LEU A 1041 -33.06 -12.50 -12.33
C LEU A 1041 -32.67 -13.98 -12.41
N ASP A 1042 -31.38 -14.31 -12.50
CA ASP A 1042 -30.92 -15.69 -12.33
C ASP A 1042 -31.29 -16.24 -10.93
N MET A 1043 -31.16 -15.41 -9.88
CA MET A 1043 -31.61 -15.77 -8.53
C MET A 1043 -33.14 -15.91 -8.43
N CYS A 1044 -33.93 -15.05 -9.09
CA CYS A 1044 -35.38 -15.23 -9.23
C CYS A 1044 -35.71 -16.58 -9.86
N CYS A 1045 -34.99 -16.95 -10.92
CA CYS A 1045 -35.21 -18.18 -11.66
C CYS A 1045 -34.91 -19.41 -10.81
N LEU A 1046 -33.87 -19.36 -9.96
CA LEU A 1046 -33.57 -20.42 -8.99
C LEU A 1046 -34.62 -20.50 -7.87
N LEU A 1047 -35.13 -19.36 -7.37
CA LEU A 1047 -36.20 -19.31 -6.36
C LEU A 1047 -37.53 -19.87 -6.88
N LEU A 1048 -37.97 -19.44 -8.06
CA LEU A 1048 -39.20 -19.91 -8.69
C LEU A 1048 -39.17 -21.42 -8.96
N VAL A 1049 -38.00 -21.94 -9.31
CA VAL A 1049 -37.75 -23.38 -9.49
C VAL A 1049 -37.48 -24.10 -8.16
N SER A 1050 -37.35 -23.38 -7.04
CA SER A 1050 -37.26 -23.99 -5.71
C SER A 1050 -38.62 -24.15 -5.02
N LEU A 1051 -39.65 -23.41 -5.42
CA LEU A 1051 -40.98 -23.55 -4.82
C LEU A 1051 -41.64 -24.91 -5.18
N PRO A 1052 -42.26 -25.61 -4.21
CA PRO A 1052 -42.86 -26.93 -4.42
C PRO A 1052 -44.32 -26.83 -4.93
N ALA A 1053 -44.59 -27.41 -6.09
CA ALA A 1053 -45.88 -27.53 -6.77
C ALA A 1053 -46.57 -26.19 -7.21
N PRO A 1054 -47.18 -26.17 -8.41
CA PRO A 1054 -47.80 -24.94 -8.96
C PRO A 1054 -49.06 -24.47 -8.22
N SER A 1055 -49.59 -25.27 -7.28
CA SER A 1055 -50.74 -24.91 -6.43
C SER A 1055 -50.37 -24.16 -5.15
N ALA A 1056 -49.10 -24.23 -4.70
CA ALA A 1056 -48.62 -23.50 -3.52
C ALA A 1056 -47.93 -22.18 -3.87
N CYS A 1057 -47.40 -22.06 -5.10
CA CYS A 1057 -46.96 -20.77 -5.64
C CYS A 1057 -48.20 -19.90 -5.95
N PRO A 1058 -48.41 -18.75 -5.28
CA PRO A 1058 -49.53 -17.88 -5.58
C PRO A 1058 -49.25 -17.19 -6.91
N ALA A 1059 -50.16 -17.34 -7.86
CA ALA A 1059 -50.05 -16.78 -9.21
C ALA A 1059 -49.61 -15.30 -9.20
N GLY A 1060 -50.15 -14.51 -8.25
CA GLY A 1060 -49.80 -13.10 -8.05
C GLY A 1060 -48.30 -12.80 -7.94
N CYS A 1061 -47.44 -13.70 -7.43
CA CYS A 1061 -46.00 -13.44 -7.35
C CYS A 1061 -45.32 -13.48 -8.73
N ILE A 1062 -45.63 -14.49 -9.55
CA ILE A 1062 -45.10 -14.59 -10.93
C ILE A 1062 -45.73 -13.52 -11.80
N GLN A 1063 -47.04 -13.31 -11.68
CA GLN A 1063 -47.78 -12.24 -12.34
C GLN A 1063 -47.15 -10.87 -12.05
N THR A 1064 -46.82 -10.57 -10.78
CA THR A 1064 -46.18 -9.29 -10.40
C THR A 1064 -44.78 -9.13 -11.00
N LEU A 1065 -43.99 -10.21 -11.09
CA LEU A 1065 -42.66 -10.18 -11.73
C LEU A 1065 -42.77 -9.99 -13.25
N LEU A 1066 -43.71 -10.66 -13.91
CA LEU A 1066 -43.93 -10.49 -15.35
C LEU A 1066 -44.51 -9.10 -15.67
N THR A 1067 -45.42 -8.56 -14.86
CA THR A 1067 -45.87 -7.17 -14.94
C THR A 1067 -44.71 -6.19 -14.67
N ALA A 1068 -43.78 -6.51 -13.77
CA ALA A 1068 -42.57 -5.69 -13.53
C ALA A 1068 -41.65 -5.64 -14.76
N ILE A 1069 -41.32 -6.81 -15.34
CA ILE A 1069 -40.51 -6.94 -16.56
C ILE A 1069 -41.18 -6.21 -17.73
N SER A 1070 -42.48 -6.44 -17.95
CA SER A 1070 -43.25 -5.77 -19.00
C SER A 1070 -43.28 -4.26 -18.84
N HIS A 1071 -43.56 -3.76 -17.63
CA HIS A 1071 -43.56 -2.33 -17.33
C HIS A 1071 -42.18 -1.70 -17.57
N ARG A 1072 -41.10 -2.36 -17.15
CA ARG A 1072 -39.73 -1.89 -17.36
C ARG A 1072 -39.36 -1.87 -18.86
N ALA A 1073 -39.65 -2.95 -19.59
CA ALA A 1073 -39.41 -3.04 -21.03
C ALA A 1073 -40.23 -2.00 -21.83
N ALA A 1074 -41.47 -1.73 -21.42
CA ALA A 1074 -42.32 -0.70 -22.02
C ALA A 1074 -41.80 0.72 -21.75
N GLN A 1075 -41.36 1.04 -20.52
CA GLN A 1075 -40.75 2.35 -20.22
C GLN A 1075 -39.51 2.62 -21.07
N ILE A 1076 -38.66 1.61 -21.26
CA ILE A 1076 -37.46 1.69 -22.11
C ILE A 1076 -37.82 2.02 -23.56
N GLY A 1077 -38.96 1.55 -24.07
CA GLY A 1077 -39.46 1.85 -25.42
C GLY A 1077 -40.31 3.12 -25.56
N GLN A 1078 -40.46 3.92 -24.50
CA GLN A 1078 -41.40 5.07 -24.46
C GLN A 1078 -40.75 6.40 -24.04
N CYS A 1079 -39.43 6.45 -23.83
CA CYS A 1079 -38.74 7.66 -23.39
C CYS A 1079 -38.12 8.39 -24.59
N PRO A 1080 -38.74 9.45 -25.14
CA PRO A 1080 -38.01 10.39 -26.00
C PRO A 1080 -36.94 11.11 -25.16
N VAL A 1081 -35.82 11.45 -25.78
CA VAL A 1081 -34.76 12.23 -25.13
C VAL A 1081 -35.31 13.60 -24.74
N THR A 1082 -35.46 13.82 -23.44
CA THR A 1082 -35.88 15.08 -22.84
C THR A 1082 -34.95 15.38 -21.67
N VAL A 1083 -34.46 16.62 -21.59
CA VAL A 1083 -33.34 17.01 -20.73
C VAL A 1083 -33.62 16.69 -19.25
N ARG A 1084 -32.61 16.12 -18.58
CA ARG A 1084 -32.66 15.50 -17.25
C ARG A 1084 -32.69 16.53 -16.12
N ASP A 1085 -33.73 17.37 -16.09
CA ASP A 1085 -33.90 18.43 -15.09
C ASP A 1085 -34.34 17.89 -13.70
N LYS A 1086 -33.82 18.54 -12.65
CA LYS A 1086 -34.03 18.32 -11.21
C LYS A 1086 -33.68 16.93 -10.67
N ARG A 1087 -32.56 16.85 -9.93
CA ARG A 1087 -32.23 15.74 -9.04
C ARG A 1087 -33.08 15.81 -7.76
N ASP A 1088 -33.40 14.66 -7.21
CA ASP A 1088 -34.09 14.54 -5.91
C ASP A 1088 -33.13 14.93 -4.76
N PRO A 1089 -33.55 15.79 -3.81
CA PRO A 1089 -32.69 16.21 -2.69
C PRO A 1089 -32.19 15.04 -1.83
N ALA A 1090 -32.87 13.89 -1.80
CA ALA A 1090 -32.41 12.71 -1.07
C ALA A 1090 -31.05 12.16 -1.60
N VAL A 1091 -30.72 12.40 -2.87
CA VAL A 1091 -29.49 11.87 -3.51
C VAL A 1091 -28.26 12.74 -3.20
N LEU A 1092 -28.43 14.02 -2.85
CA LEU A 1092 -27.31 14.94 -2.61
C LEU A 1092 -26.58 14.70 -1.28
N ALA A 1093 -27.16 13.91 -0.36
CA ALA A 1093 -26.53 13.54 0.92
C ALA A 1093 -25.48 12.40 0.80
N ALA A 1094 -25.29 11.82 -0.38
CA ALA A 1094 -24.47 10.61 -0.56
C ALA A 1094 -22.95 10.84 -0.55
N ASN A 1095 -22.49 12.07 -0.85
CA ASN A 1095 -21.06 12.39 -1.01
C ASN A 1095 -20.32 12.60 0.32
N HIS A 1096 -20.17 11.54 1.11
CA HIS A 1096 -19.28 11.51 2.28
C HIS A 1096 -18.21 10.42 2.15
N VAL A 1097 -17.00 10.74 2.61
CA VAL A 1097 -15.79 9.90 2.46
C VAL A 1097 -16.00 8.51 3.08
N THR A 1098 -15.97 7.48 2.24
CA THR A 1098 -16.00 6.08 2.66
C THR A 1098 -14.63 5.62 3.16
N VAL A 1099 -14.55 5.21 4.41
CA VAL A 1099 -13.38 4.49 4.95
C VAL A 1099 -13.50 3.01 4.61
N PHE A 1100 -12.82 2.60 3.54
CA PHE A 1100 -12.41 1.24 3.09
C PHE A 1100 -13.33 0.02 3.30
N ASP A 1101 -13.48 -0.77 2.22
CA ASP A 1101 -12.93 -2.14 2.17
C ASP A 1101 -12.55 -2.53 0.73
N ALA A 1102 -11.79 -3.61 0.54
CA ALA A 1102 -10.94 -3.87 -0.63
C ALA A 1102 -11.49 -4.85 -1.69
N SER A 1103 -11.10 -4.66 -2.96
CA SER A 1103 -10.65 -5.75 -3.87
C SER A 1103 -10.22 -5.24 -5.26
N ALA A 1104 -9.33 -6.02 -5.89
CA ALA A 1104 -8.90 -6.00 -7.29
C ALA A 1104 -7.95 -4.88 -7.81
N ASP A 1105 -6.92 -5.36 -8.53
CA ASP A 1105 -6.16 -4.78 -9.63
C ASP A 1105 -5.65 -3.33 -9.59
N LEU A 1106 -4.38 -3.19 -9.18
CA LEU A 1106 -3.44 -2.26 -9.83
C LEU A 1106 -2.16 -3.00 -10.24
N ASN A 1107 -1.68 -2.68 -11.44
CA ASN A 1107 -0.47 -3.22 -12.06
C ASN A 1107 0.60 -2.14 -12.05
N ASP A 1108 1.34 -2.06 -10.95
CA ASP A 1108 2.31 -0.99 -10.70
C ASP A 1108 3.69 -1.30 -11.27
N GLY A 1109 4.38 -0.28 -11.76
CA GLY A 1109 5.59 -0.47 -12.56
C GLY A 1109 6.48 0.76 -12.61
N MET A 1110 7.34 0.91 -11.60
CA MET A 1110 8.50 1.80 -11.68
C MET A 1110 9.66 1.30 -10.80
N ASP A 1111 10.82 1.20 -11.45
CA ASP A 1111 12.21 1.19 -10.97
C ASP A 1111 12.49 0.91 -9.47
N SER A 1112 13.10 -0.26 -9.23
CA SER A 1112 13.74 -0.62 -7.95
C SER A 1112 15.20 -0.14 -7.91
N GLU A 1113 15.57 0.68 -6.92
CA GLU A 1113 16.98 0.92 -6.59
C GLU A 1113 17.54 -0.24 -5.75
N GLU A 1114 18.59 -0.89 -6.25
CA GLU A 1114 19.28 -2.00 -5.56
C GLU A 1114 20.18 -1.47 -4.42
N ASP A 1115 19.85 -1.75 -3.16
CA ASP A 1115 20.83 -1.87 -2.05
C ASP A 1115 20.21 -2.44 -0.74
N ASP A 1116 18.92 -2.17 -0.44
CA ASP A 1116 18.26 -2.60 0.82
C ASP A 1116 17.72 -4.07 0.80
N GLU A 1117 17.79 -4.78 -0.33
CA GLU A 1117 17.08 -6.07 -0.54
C GLU A 1117 17.42 -7.18 0.47
N ALA A 1118 18.63 -7.18 1.03
CA ALA A 1118 19.21 -8.31 1.77
C ALA A 1118 18.40 -8.73 3.01
N MET A 1119 17.67 -7.81 3.64
CA MET A 1119 16.80 -8.11 4.79
C MET A 1119 15.32 -8.29 4.40
N GLU A 1120 14.87 -7.70 3.28
CA GLU A 1120 13.44 -7.64 2.96
C GLU A 1120 12.96 -8.77 2.04
N ALA A 1121 13.82 -9.31 1.17
CA ALA A 1121 13.44 -10.35 0.19
C ALA A 1121 12.87 -11.62 0.86
N ALA A 1122 13.50 -12.07 1.96
CA ALA A 1122 13.06 -13.24 2.74
C ALA A 1122 11.73 -13.03 3.50
N GLU A 1123 11.33 -11.77 3.71
CA GLU A 1123 10.15 -11.40 4.51
C GLU A 1123 8.87 -11.36 3.66
N SER A 1124 9.00 -11.22 2.33
CA SER A 1124 7.90 -10.98 1.37
C SER A 1124 6.83 -12.08 1.34
N VAL A 1125 7.19 -13.34 1.57
CA VAL A 1125 6.28 -14.49 1.44
C VAL A 1125 5.27 -14.58 2.60
N LEU A 1126 5.64 -14.10 3.80
CA LEU A 1126 4.74 -14.04 4.96
C LEU A 1126 3.87 -12.78 5.00
N LYS A 1127 4.27 -11.68 4.33
CA LYS A 1127 3.56 -10.38 4.38
C LYS A 1127 2.10 -10.44 3.91
N LYS A 1128 1.77 -11.31 2.95
CA LYS A 1128 0.50 -11.27 2.19
C LYS A 1128 -0.77 -11.69 2.95
N SER A 1129 -0.69 -12.27 4.14
CA SER A 1129 -1.85 -12.87 4.83
C SER A 1129 -2.25 -12.23 6.17
N ALA A 1130 -1.59 -11.14 6.59
CA ALA A 1130 -1.88 -10.48 7.87
C ALA A 1130 -1.91 -8.94 7.79
N LEU A 1131 -0.95 -8.31 7.10
CA LEU A 1131 -0.79 -6.84 7.11
C LEU A 1131 -1.74 -6.08 6.17
N ASN A 1132 -2.39 -6.77 5.23
CA ASN A 1132 -3.30 -6.16 4.23
C ASN A 1132 -4.53 -5.48 4.84
N LEU A 1133 -4.86 -5.74 6.12
CA LEU A 1133 -6.00 -5.15 6.82
C LEU A 1133 -5.73 -3.76 7.45
N MET A 1134 -4.46 -3.30 7.51
CA MET A 1134 -4.13 -2.05 8.24
C MET A 1134 -3.33 -1.01 7.43
N ASN A 1135 -2.68 -1.38 6.33
CA ASN A 1135 -1.80 -0.47 5.57
C ASN A 1135 -2.49 0.52 4.62
N LEU A 1136 -3.82 0.56 4.54
CA LEU A 1136 -4.55 1.38 3.55
C LEU A 1136 -4.72 2.86 3.92
N SER A 1137 -4.46 3.27 5.17
CA SER A 1137 -4.73 4.64 5.63
C SER A 1137 -3.64 5.69 5.32
N ALA A 1138 -2.63 5.35 4.51
CA ALA A 1138 -1.44 6.19 4.26
C ALA A 1138 -1.30 6.64 2.78
N GLY A 1139 -2.40 7.09 2.17
CA GLY A 1139 -2.36 7.71 0.84
C GLY A 1139 -1.83 9.15 0.89
N SER A 1140 -0.71 9.40 0.21
CA SER A 1140 -0.16 10.76 0.07
C SER A 1140 -1.04 11.63 -0.85
N LEU A 1141 -1.26 12.88 -0.47
CA LEU A 1141 -1.99 13.87 -1.27
C LEU A 1141 -1.15 14.30 -2.48
N ARG A 1142 -1.27 13.58 -3.61
CA ARG A 1142 -1.13 14.21 -4.92
C ARG A 1142 -2.47 14.84 -5.29
N ARG A 1143 -2.48 16.18 -5.41
CA ARG A 1143 -3.46 16.87 -6.23
C ARG A 1143 -2.98 16.79 -7.67
N ASP A 1144 -3.84 16.35 -8.58
CA ASP A 1144 -3.68 16.67 -9.99
C ASP A 1144 -4.03 18.15 -10.23
N ASP A 1145 -3.44 18.74 -11.27
CA ASP A 1145 -3.43 20.20 -11.44
C ASP A 1145 -4.81 20.79 -11.77
N ALA A 1146 -5.25 21.73 -10.92
CA ALA A 1146 -6.32 22.68 -11.21
C ALA A 1146 -5.77 24.10 -11.01
N SER A 1147 -5.67 24.86 -12.09
CA SER A 1147 -4.93 26.13 -12.13
C SER A 1147 -5.65 27.28 -11.42
N CYS A 1148 -5.36 27.45 -10.13
CA CYS A 1148 -5.67 28.68 -9.41
C CYS A 1148 -4.71 29.79 -9.88
N LYS A 1149 -5.23 30.72 -10.72
CA LYS A 1149 -4.66 32.07 -10.78
C LYS A 1149 -4.82 32.70 -9.40
N LEU A 1150 -3.76 33.31 -8.88
CA LEU A 1150 -3.82 34.25 -7.76
C LEU A 1150 -3.39 35.62 -8.28
N ASP A 1151 -3.97 36.67 -7.71
CA ASP A 1151 -3.82 38.03 -8.18
C ASP A 1151 -2.47 38.64 -7.73
N GLU A 1152 -1.67 39.08 -8.69
CA GLU A 1152 -0.58 40.04 -8.45
C GLU A 1152 -1.08 41.45 -8.82
N GLU A 1153 -1.42 42.25 -7.82
CA GLU A 1153 -1.65 43.69 -8.01
C GLU A 1153 -0.30 44.42 -8.18
N GLU A 1154 0.12 44.69 -9.42
CA GLU A 1154 1.05 45.79 -9.67
C GLU A 1154 0.74 46.60 -10.95
N LEU A 1155 1.29 47.82 -11.00
CA LEU A 1155 0.69 48.95 -11.72
C LEU A 1155 1.11 49.10 -13.19
N GLY A 1156 0.19 48.70 -14.09
CA GLY A 1156 -0.22 49.54 -15.24
C GLY A 1156 0.49 49.39 -16.58
N GLY A 1157 -0.21 49.77 -17.67
CA GLY A 1157 0.41 50.02 -18.98
C GLY A 1157 -0.30 49.46 -20.23
N VAL A 1158 -1.47 50.02 -20.58
CA VAL A 1158 -2.00 50.18 -21.96
C VAL A 1158 -1.64 49.10 -23.02
N GLY A 1159 -2.56 48.18 -23.30
CA GLY A 1159 -2.56 47.32 -24.49
C GLY A 1159 -3.94 46.71 -24.72
N GLY A 1160 -4.47 46.77 -25.95
CA GLY A 1160 -5.89 46.48 -26.21
C GLY A 1160 -6.17 45.34 -27.18
N GLY A 1161 -7.20 44.55 -26.86
CA GLY A 1161 -8.10 43.92 -27.82
C GLY A 1161 -7.77 42.51 -28.33
N SER A 1162 -8.57 41.53 -27.92
CA SER A 1162 -9.45 40.81 -28.86
C SER A 1162 -10.43 39.91 -28.08
N ASP A 1163 -11.72 39.99 -28.42
CA ASP A 1163 -12.70 38.99 -27.99
C ASP A 1163 -12.43 37.65 -28.69
N TRP A 1164 -12.41 36.57 -27.92
CA TRP A 1164 -12.53 35.20 -28.44
C TRP A 1164 -13.61 34.50 -27.61
N ASP A 1165 -14.59 33.95 -28.33
CA ASP A 1165 -15.85 33.46 -27.80
C ASP A 1165 -15.80 31.92 -27.74
N ASP A 1166 -15.35 31.38 -26.60
CA ASP A 1166 -15.13 29.94 -26.39
C ASP A 1166 -16.47 29.18 -26.30
N SER A 1167 -17.06 28.94 -27.47
CA SER A 1167 -18.25 28.09 -27.67
C SER A 1167 -17.86 26.63 -27.91
N ASP A 1168 -17.15 26.00 -26.95
CA ASP A 1168 -16.91 24.56 -26.98
C ASP A 1168 -18.22 23.81 -26.64
N HIS A 1169 -18.68 23.00 -27.59
CA HIS A 1169 -19.93 22.24 -27.47
C HIS A 1169 -19.70 20.87 -26.84
N ASP A 1170 -20.52 20.51 -25.84
CA ASP A 1170 -20.70 19.13 -25.40
C ASP A 1170 -20.99 18.20 -26.60
N TRP A 1171 -20.18 17.15 -26.76
CA TRP A 1171 -20.43 16.03 -27.67
C TRP A 1171 -20.39 14.70 -26.91
N SER A 1172 -21.12 13.70 -27.42
CA SER A 1172 -21.27 12.34 -26.87
C SER A 1172 -21.78 12.23 -25.42
N SER A 1173 -23.10 12.25 -25.25
CA SER A 1173 -23.79 11.58 -24.13
C SER A 1173 -25.08 10.82 -24.52
N ASP A 1174 -25.51 10.90 -25.79
CA ASP A 1174 -26.74 10.27 -26.29
C ASP A 1174 -26.57 8.79 -26.72
N GLU A 1175 -25.35 8.33 -27.04
CA GLU A 1175 -25.13 6.96 -27.54
C GLU A 1175 -25.20 5.91 -26.42
N ASP A 1176 -24.62 6.18 -25.24
CA ASP A 1176 -24.62 5.28 -24.08
C ASP A 1176 -26.05 4.88 -23.66
N ALA A 1177 -26.97 5.86 -23.65
CA ALA A 1177 -28.36 5.66 -23.28
C ALA A 1177 -29.12 4.72 -24.25
N ALA A 1178 -28.66 4.61 -25.50
CA ALA A 1178 -29.23 3.70 -26.48
C ALA A 1178 -28.72 2.26 -26.29
N GLU A 1179 -27.45 2.05 -25.97
CA GLU A 1179 -26.88 0.71 -25.78
C GLU A 1179 -27.52 -0.02 -24.58
N ASP A 1180 -27.62 0.65 -23.43
CA ASP A 1180 -28.26 0.16 -22.20
C ASP A 1180 -29.69 -0.35 -22.44
N SER A 1181 -30.46 0.36 -23.28
CA SER A 1181 -31.83 0.02 -23.63
C SER A 1181 -31.97 -1.38 -24.24
N SER A 1182 -30.98 -1.78 -25.03
CA SER A 1182 -30.92 -3.08 -25.71
C SER A 1182 -30.45 -4.18 -24.75
N ALA A 1183 -29.48 -3.88 -23.89
CA ALA A 1183 -28.87 -4.81 -22.96
C ALA A 1183 -29.88 -5.28 -21.89
N VAL A 1184 -30.70 -4.36 -21.34
CA VAL A 1184 -31.78 -4.72 -20.41
C VAL A 1184 -32.84 -5.61 -21.07
N ARG A 1185 -33.28 -5.26 -22.29
CA ARG A 1185 -34.27 -6.07 -23.04
C ARG A 1185 -33.75 -7.47 -23.36
N ARG A 1186 -32.46 -7.60 -23.67
CA ARG A 1186 -31.78 -8.89 -23.86
C ARG A 1186 -31.74 -9.71 -22.57
N VAL A 1187 -31.37 -9.12 -21.43
CA VAL A 1187 -31.40 -9.79 -20.11
C VAL A 1187 -32.79 -10.32 -19.79
N PHE A 1188 -33.85 -9.57 -20.11
CA PHE A 1188 -35.22 -10.06 -19.94
C PHE A 1188 -35.59 -11.22 -20.87
N SER A 1189 -35.19 -11.21 -22.14
CA SER A 1189 -35.39 -12.36 -23.05
C SER A 1189 -34.68 -13.62 -22.53
N GLU A 1190 -33.41 -13.49 -22.13
CA GLU A 1190 -32.60 -14.59 -21.60
C GLU A 1190 -33.22 -15.17 -20.32
N PHE A 1191 -33.64 -14.32 -19.37
CA PHE A 1191 -34.37 -14.75 -18.16
C PHE A 1191 -35.71 -15.42 -18.49
N LEU A 1192 -36.56 -14.80 -19.32
CA LEU A 1192 -37.90 -15.33 -19.64
C LEU A 1192 -37.81 -16.69 -20.34
N THR A 1193 -36.83 -16.86 -21.23
CA THR A 1193 -36.55 -18.13 -21.91
C THR A 1193 -36.08 -19.20 -20.93
N ALA A 1194 -35.14 -18.87 -20.04
CA ALA A 1194 -34.66 -19.79 -19.01
C ALA A 1194 -35.76 -20.18 -18.01
N PHE A 1195 -36.56 -19.21 -17.54
CA PHE A 1195 -37.67 -19.44 -16.63
C PHE A 1195 -38.77 -20.29 -17.28
N LYS A 1196 -39.18 -19.98 -18.51
CA LYS A 1196 -40.15 -20.78 -19.28
C LYS A 1196 -39.68 -22.22 -19.41
N SER A 1197 -38.44 -22.44 -19.86
CA SER A 1197 -37.86 -23.79 -20.03
C SER A 1197 -37.84 -24.60 -18.71
N ARG A 1198 -37.45 -23.97 -17.59
CA ARG A 1198 -37.44 -24.63 -16.27
C ARG A 1198 -38.85 -24.81 -15.67
N ALA A 1199 -39.82 -23.99 -16.04
CA ALA A 1199 -41.22 -24.13 -15.63
C ALA A 1199 -41.92 -25.26 -16.40
N GLU A 1200 -41.76 -25.30 -17.72
CA GLU A 1200 -42.39 -26.31 -18.60
C GLU A 1200 -41.86 -27.73 -18.33
N SER A 1201 -40.64 -27.88 -17.81
CA SER A 1201 -40.10 -29.18 -17.35
C SER A 1201 -40.75 -29.71 -16.06
N ARG A 1202 -41.58 -28.90 -15.39
CA ARG A 1202 -42.37 -29.29 -14.19
C ARG A 1202 -43.87 -29.34 -14.44
N ASN A 1203 -44.40 -28.37 -15.18
CA ASN A 1203 -45.76 -28.37 -15.69
C ASN A 1203 -45.81 -27.57 -17.00
N THR A 1204 -46.18 -28.24 -18.09
CA THR A 1204 -46.18 -27.68 -19.45
C THR A 1204 -47.17 -26.53 -19.65
N SER A 1205 -48.22 -26.41 -18.82
CA SER A 1205 -49.15 -25.27 -18.90
C SER A 1205 -48.66 -24.04 -18.11
N PHE A 1206 -47.93 -24.24 -17.01
CA PHE A 1206 -47.82 -23.26 -15.91
C PHE A 1206 -47.34 -21.86 -16.34
N PHE A 1207 -46.28 -21.77 -17.15
CA PHE A 1207 -45.80 -20.47 -17.63
C PHE A 1207 -46.87 -19.75 -18.50
N ASN A 1208 -47.57 -20.51 -19.35
CA ASN A 1208 -48.59 -20.00 -20.24
C ASN A 1208 -49.88 -19.64 -19.48
N ASP A 1209 -50.21 -20.36 -18.41
CA ASP A 1209 -51.31 -20.03 -17.48
C ASP A 1209 -51.03 -18.71 -16.76
N GLN A 1210 -49.80 -18.50 -16.27
CA GLN A 1210 -49.41 -17.23 -15.63
C GLN A 1210 -49.37 -16.07 -16.63
N LEU A 1211 -48.96 -16.32 -17.87
CA LEU A 1211 -49.00 -15.33 -18.95
C LEU A 1211 -50.43 -14.87 -19.25
N GLN A 1212 -51.41 -15.78 -19.28
CA GLN A 1212 -52.83 -15.45 -19.51
C GLN A 1212 -53.44 -14.55 -18.42
N LEU A 1213 -52.86 -14.50 -17.22
CA LEU A 1213 -53.31 -13.62 -16.12
C LEU A 1213 -52.79 -12.16 -16.25
N LEU A 1214 -51.87 -11.88 -17.16
CA LEU A 1214 -51.41 -10.51 -17.45
C LEU A 1214 -52.42 -9.74 -18.31
N LYS A 1215 -52.36 -8.41 -18.30
CA LYS A 1215 -53.19 -7.59 -19.22
C LYS A 1215 -52.76 -7.83 -20.69
N PRO A 1216 -53.64 -7.69 -21.70
CA PRO A 1216 -53.28 -7.93 -23.10
C PRO A 1216 -52.06 -7.15 -23.62
N ALA A 1217 -51.83 -5.93 -23.11
CA ALA A 1217 -50.61 -5.16 -23.42
C ALA A 1217 -49.35 -5.76 -22.79
N GLU A 1218 -49.46 -6.27 -21.56
CA GLU A 1218 -48.37 -6.92 -20.83
C GLU A 1218 -48.03 -8.28 -21.46
N GLN A 1219 -49.05 -9.07 -21.84
CA GLN A 1219 -48.90 -10.30 -22.62
C GLN A 1219 -48.14 -10.07 -23.93
N LYS A 1220 -48.46 -8.98 -24.65
CA LYS A 1220 -47.81 -8.61 -25.91
C LYS A 1220 -46.33 -8.28 -25.70
N GLU A 1221 -45.98 -7.51 -24.67
CA GLU A 1221 -44.58 -7.15 -24.39
C GLU A 1221 -43.75 -8.37 -23.94
N ILE A 1222 -44.29 -9.23 -23.07
CA ILE A 1222 -43.62 -10.48 -22.68
C ILE A 1222 -43.44 -11.43 -23.88
N SER A 1223 -44.44 -11.49 -24.78
CA SER A 1223 -44.33 -12.27 -26.02
C SER A 1223 -43.29 -11.68 -26.99
N LEU A 1224 -43.19 -10.35 -27.08
CA LEU A 1224 -42.14 -9.67 -27.86
C LEU A 1224 -40.75 -10.01 -27.32
N LEU A 1225 -40.54 -9.90 -26.00
CA LEU A 1225 -39.29 -10.27 -25.35
C LEU A 1225 -38.90 -11.73 -25.62
N LEU A 1226 -39.86 -12.67 -25.52
CA LEU A 1226 -39.65 -14.09 -25.87
C LEU A 1226 -39.35 -14.36 -27.35
N THR A 1227 -39.51 -13.37 -28.25
CA THR A 1227 -39.12 -13.47 -29.67
C THR A 1227 -37.80 -12.78 -30.01
N LEU A 1228 -37.22 -11.99 -29.11
CA LEU A 1228 -35.88 -11.42 -29.27
C LEU A 1228 -34.83 -12.51 -29.03
N LYS A 1229 -34.08 -12.83 -30.09
CA LYS A 1229 -32.96 -13.79 -30.12
C LYS A 1229 -31.62 -13.08 -30.17
#